data_AF-A0A1I2JJY3-F1
#
_entry.id   AF-A0A1I2JJY3-F1
#
_cell.length_a   1.000
_cell.length_b   1.000
_cell.length_c   1.000
_cell.angle_alpha   90.00
_cell.angle_beta   90.00
_cell.angle_gamma   90.00
#
_symmetry.space_group_name_H-M   'P 1'
#
loop_
_entity.id
_entity.type
_entity.pdbx_description
1 polymer ?
#
loop_
_entity_poly.entity_id
_entity_poly.type
_entity_poly.pdbx_seq_one_letter_code
_entity_poly.pdbx_strand_id
1 'polypeptide(L)'
;MRGFRGFCLWTVLLALAPVAAIRAEQYRSETRELDQVPAPVEQKSTEELLRTTTDPYAKALLLRDLAAQAAQSGNVAKATQYLEQALATKALSGLAVQQMREQLSQLYLASGDYQKVIPQLEAQVKAGNPPPEILMALGSAYLQQKRYKDALPLLQQAMQQAAAAKRVIDPSWRRALAAALLATGRDREALPQLEQLLKEDPSQRDDWMRLVAIYIKSGDKARAAAVLEIAGRLGFLQSREERLRLVTLTAQLGAPFEAASTLQTMMERRELPADADNWKLLASLWIAARESSLALRALDEALRLAPSAQLYQQRAQLHMDREEYPEAARALEAAIQRGATDGATLMALGMARYQQADIEGALQAFRDAQAHAGSRKLAQEWIKYLESGKAREQALAAASERRRRDEESIRLGGRLGGAPIAVEALKRSADAPRALAGGLTPIGAEAAGNADGTIPPWTGGLARNDWPAGFTKGQRLQDPFPQDRPLFTITAANVARYRDRLSPGHQALFARYPSYSMPVYATRRSVSYPQAIYEASQANIGRAKLLGSDALSGARLGVPFPKPQSGVEIMWNHRTRFRGNSVEVQTTQAVVPPRGSPQYLKQTERVYFRYGNIADPVDLSQQNILLYYLTWFGATRNEVDFLALVHETANSLEDARDIWVLPPKIRRMFRIPPVGYDQPFPGAEGLMFIDMLDMYNGAFDRYVWKLIGKRELYIPYNGFRISDGSRTYAELLKPYHFEQSATRYELHRVWVIEATERGGKRHSFGKRTFYVDEDSWNIVLVENEDHAGQLWRFQEGHLLPFYDIQAANTAPMLVYDLKDGRYFASRLSAEDDPPRYDVPMREGDFLPAAVKAKYGK
;
A
#
# COMPACT_ATOMS: atom_id res chain seq x y z
N MET A 1 16.12 -37.12 34.10
CA MET A 1 16.56 -38.42 34.67
C MET A 1 16.89 -39.37 33.51
N ARG A 2 18.14 -39.87 33.50
CA ARG A 2 18.69 -41.15 32.94
C ARG A 2 18.14 -41.66 31.58
N GLY A 3 18.93 -42.01 30.55
CA GLY A 3 20.37 -42.30 30.43
C GLY A 3 20.88 -42.12 28.98
N PHE A 4 22.15 -41.74 28.76
CA PHE A 4 23.37 -42.58 28.68
C PHE A 4 23.42 -43.43 27.38
N ARG A 5 24.42 -43.46 26.49
CA ARG A 5 25.85 -43.03 26.37
C ARG A 5 26.15 -43.00 24.84
N GLY A 6 26.97 -42.15 24.23
CA GLY A 6 28.05 -41.32 24.76
C GLY A 6 29.35 -42.13 24.87
N PHE A 7 30.02 -42.42 23.74
CA PHE A 7 31.41 -42.90 23.73
C PHE A 7 32.28 -41.92 22.96
N CYS A 8 33.17 -41.27 23.71
CA CYS A 8 34.34 -40.56 23.23
C CYS A 8 35.44 -41.56 22.85
N LEU A 9 36.18 -41.25 21.79
CA LEU A 9 37.64 -41.38 21.71
C LEU A 9 38.06 -40.41 20.58
N TRP A 10 38.41 -39.18 20.95
CA TRP A 10 39.79 -38.68 21.11
C TRP A 10 40.53 -38.59 19.76
N THR A 11 40.70 -37.40 19.16
CA THR A 11 41.77 -36.39 19.41
C THR A 11 43.16 -37.06 19.40
N VAL A 12 44.14 -36.70 18.55
CA VAL A 12 44.80 -35.40 18.33
C VAL A 12 45.64 -35.57 17.03
N LEU A 13 45.47 -34.86 15.91
CA LEU A 13 45.87 -33.48 15.56
C LEU A 13 47.37 -33.19 15.76
N LEU A 14 48.14 -32.92 14.70
CA LEU A 14 49.29 -32.03 14.84
C LEU A 14 49.58 -31.27 13.54
N ALA A 15 49.35 -29.97 13.66
CA ALA A 15 49.79 -28.93 12.76
C ALA A 15 51.33 -28.86 12.71
N LEU A 16 51.86 -28.35 11.61
CA LEU A 16 53.17 -27.71 11.56
C LEU A 16 52.91 -26.26 11.11
N ALA A 17 53.50 -25.23 11.73
CA ALA A 17 54.81 -25.15 12.39
C ALA A 17 54.71 -24.27 13.68
N PRO A 18 55.75 -24.12 14.54
CA PRO A 18 57.14 -23.73 14.19
C PRO A 18 58.25 -24.49 14.97
N VAL A 19 59.51 -24.17 14.67
CA VAL A 19 60.78 -24.76 15.19
C VAL A 19 60.81 -24.99 16.72
N ALA A 20 61.17 -26.21 17.18
CA ALA A 20 62.37 -26.56 17.98
C ALA A 20 62.26 -27.86 18.82
N ALA A 21 63.23 -28.77 18.59
CA ALA A 21 63.99 -29.60 19.53
C ALA A 21 63.40 -30.86 20.25
N ILE A 22 63.99 -32.02 19.89
CA ILE A 22 64.57 -33.08 20.78
C ILE A 22 63.55 -34.01 21.48
N ARG A 23 63.64 -35.35 21.57
CA ARG A 23 64.49 -36.48 21.11
C ARG A 23 63.79 -37.79 21.56
N ALA A 24 64.07 -38.90 20.87
CA ALA A 24 64.40 -40.27 21.38
C ALA A 24 63.92 -41.33 20.36
N GLU A 25 64.81 -41.99 19.60
CA GLU A 25 65.45 -43.29 19.93
C GLU A 25 64.40 -44.39 20.17
N GLN A 26 64.26 -45.48 19.41
CA GLN A 26 65.22 -46.49 18.97
C GLN A 26 64.48 -47.43 17.99
N TYR A 27 65.05 -47.72 16.82
CA TYR A 27 65.17 -49.07 16.21
C TYR A 27 65.85 -48.89 14.85
N ARG A 28 67.14 -49.21 14.81
CA ARG A 28 67.96 -49.29 13.60
C ARG A 28 67.75 -50.67 12.96
N SER A 29 67.58 -50.69 11.65
CA SER A 29 68.04 -51.80 10.82
C SER A 29 68.91 -51.23 9.71
N GLU A 30 70.04 -51.89 9.50
CA GLU A 30 71.22 -51.41 8.80
C GLU A 30 71.01 -51.15 7.30
N THR A 31 71.74 -50.15 6.82
CA THR A 31 71.88 -49.72 5.43
C THR A 31 72.48 -50.81 4.52
N ARG A 32 71.88 -50.98 3.33
CA ARG A 32 72.63 -51.28 2.10
C ARG A 32 72.23 -50.26 1.04
N GLU A 33 73.15 -49.36 0.74
CA GLU A 33 73.12 -48.51 -0.44
C GLU A 33 73.24 -49.42 -1.68
N LEU A 34 72.31 -49.26 -2.62
CA LEU A 34 72.53 -49.57 -4.02
C LEU A 34 72.48 -48.24 -4.77
N ASP A 35 73.61 -47.91 -5.38
CA ASP A 35 73.80 -46.74 -6.21
C ASP A 35 72.86 -46.73 -7.41
N GLN A 36 72.32 -45.54 -7.68
CA GLN A 36 71.49 -45.11 -8.82
C GLN A 36 69.96 -45.37 -8.71
N VAL A 37 69.25 -44.36 -8.21
CA VAL A 37 67.87 -44.07 -8.63
C VAL A 37 67.93 -43.53 -10.07
N PRO A 38 67.24 -44.11 -11.07
CA PRO A 38 67.15 -43.48 -12.38
C PRO A 38 66.54 -42.10 -12.21
N ALA A 39 67.08 -41.08 -12.88
CA ALA A 39 66.53 -39.74 -12.87
C ALA A 39 65.01 -39.78 -13.13
N PRO A 40 64.19 -38.93 -12.47
CA PRO A 40 62.77 -38.88 -12.75
C PRO A 40 62.59 -38.65 -14.25
N VAL A 41 61.99 -39.63 -14.93
CA VAL A 41 61.60 -39.46 -16.34
C VAL A 41 60.60 -38.31 -16.34
N GLU A 42 60.99 -37.20 -16.95
CA GLU A 42 60.15 -36.04 -17.15
C GLU A 42 58.84 -36.51 -17.82
N GLN A 43 57.74 -36.55 -17.07
CA GLN A 43 56.45 -36.98 -17.59
C GLN A 43 55.97 -35.89 -18.54
N LYS A 44 56.24 -36.09 -19.84
CA LYS A 44 55.74 -35.22 -20.90
C LYS A 44 54.22 -35.07 -20.77
N SER A 45 53.74 -33.85 -20.95
CA SER A 45 52.31 -33.57 -20.92
C SER A 45 51.56 -34.37 -22.00
N THR A 46 50.28 -34.68 -21.79
CA THR A 46 49.44 -35.40 -22.77
C THR A 46 49.44 -34.71 -24.14
N GLU A 47 49.55 -33.38 -24.16
CA GLU A 47 49.63 -32.56 -25.37
C GLU A 47 50.97 -32.70 -26.11
N GLU A 48 52.09 -32.79 -25.39
CA GLU A 48 53.41 -33.06 -25.98
C GLU A 48 53.50 -34.49 -26.52
N LEU A 49 52.97 -35.47 -25.78
CA LEU A 49 52.88 -36.86 -26.22
C LEU A 49 52.05 -36.98 -27.50
N LEU A 50 50.93 -36.24 -27.60
CA LEU A 50 50.08 -36.21 -28.78
C LEU A 50 50.79 -35.64 -30.02
N ARG A 51 51.70 -34.65 -29.84
CA ARG A 51 52.49 -34.06 -30.92
C ARG A 51 53.56 -35.00 -31.46
N THR A 52 54.12 -35.85 -30.59
CA THR A 52 55.24 -36.73 -30.96
C THR A 52 54.83 -38.14 -31.38
N THR A 53 53.60 -38.57 -31.05
CA THR A 53 53.15 -39.93 -31.35
C THR A 53 52.75 -40.12 -32.82
N THR A 54 53.21 -41.20 -33.43
CA THR A 54 52.83 -41.64 -34.78
C THR A 54 51.87 -42.83 -34.78
N ASP A 55 51.69 -43.50 -33.63
CA ASP A 55 50.78 -44.62 -33.48
C ASP A 55 49.31 -44.15 -33.42
N PRO A 56 48.44 -44.56 -34.37
CA PRO A 56 47.03 -44.21 -34.37
C PRO A 56 46.29 -44.60 -33.09
N TYR A 57 46.65 -45.72 -32.44
CA TYR A 57 46.00 -46.19 -31.22
C TYR A 57 46.37 -45.30 -30.02
N ALA A 58 47.67 -45.08 -29.80
CA ALA A 58 48.15 -44.14 -28.78
C ALA A 58 47.59 -42.72 -29.00
N LYS A 59 47.52 -42.25 -30.26
CA LYS A 59 46.94 -40.96 -30.62
C LYS A 59 45.47 -40.85 -30.21
N ALA A 60 44.67 -41.89 -30.45
CA ALA A 60 43.25 -41.92 -30.09
C ALA A 60 43.03 -41.88 -28.57
N LEU A 61 43.85 -42.58 -27.78
CA LEU A 61 43.79 -42.57 -26.32
C LEU A 61 44.19 -41.20 -25.73
N LEU A 62 45.27 -40.61 -26.23
CA LEU A 62 45.72 -39.28 -25.77
C LEU A 62 44.67 -38.20 -26.08
N LEU A 63 44.03 -38.24 -27.25
CA LEU A 63 42.93 -37.35 -27.60
C LEU A 63 41.71 -37.56 -26.68
N ARG A 64 41.38 -38.80 -26.33
CA ARG A 64 40.29 -39.09 -25.37
C ARG A 64 40.59 -38.53 -23.99
N ASP A 65 41.83 -38.64 -23.51
CA ASP A 65 42.22 -38.14 -22.19
C ASP A 65 42.24 -36.60 -22.16
N LEU A 66 42.70 -35.94 -23.23
CA LEU A 66 42.59 -34.49 -23.39
C LEU A 66 41.14 -34.02 -23.44
N ALA A 67 40.26 -34.80 -24.08
CA ALA A 67 38.83 -34.50 -24.07
C ALA A 67 38.24 -34.57 -22.66
N ALA A 68 38.62 -35.58 -21.87
CA ALA A 68 38.18 -35.71 -20.48
C ALA A 68 38.68 -34.55 -19.60
N GLN A 69 39.94 -34.13 -19.76
CA GLN A 69 40.51 -32.97 -19.06
C GLN A 69 39.82 -31.65 -19.45
N ALA A 70 39.56 -31.47 -20.75
CA ALA A 70 38.82 -30.31 -21.26
C ALA A 70 37.37 -30.29 -20.73
N ALA A 71 36.71 -31.44 -20.62
CA ALA A 71 35.38 -31.54 -20.04
C ALA A 71 35.38 -31.21 -18.54
N GLN A 72 36.35 -31.73 -17.77
CA GLN A 72 36.50 -31.42 -16.34
C GLN A 72 36.77 -29.94 -16.06
N SER A 73 37.47 -29.26 -16.96
CA SER A 73 37.73 -27.81 -16.87
C SER A 73 36.57 -26.94 -17.41
N GLY A 74 35.44 -27.55 -17.80
CA GLY A 74 34.26 -26.85 -18.32
C GLY A 74 34.40 -26.37 -19.76
N ASN A 75 35.47 -26.70 -20.47
CA ASN A 75 35.70 -26.30 -21.85
C ASN A 75 35.07 -27.30 -22.83
N VAL A 76 33.74 -27.23 -22.95
CA VAL A 76 32.92 -28.14 -23.77
C VAL A 76 33.34 -28.15 -25.25
N ALA A 77 33.75 -26.99 -25.80
CA ALA A 77 34.17 -26.87 -27.20
C ALA A 77 35.44 -27.68 -27.49
N LYS A 78 36.47 -27.55 -26.64
CA LYS A 78 37.71 -28.32 -26.79
C LYS A 78 37.47 -29.81 -26.55
N ALA A 79 36.68 -30.16 -25.54
CA ALA A 79 36.34 -31.56 -25.25
C ALA A 79 35.69 -32.25 -26.46
N THR A 80 34.74 -31.54 -27.10
CA THR A 80 34.06 -32.00 -28.32
C THR A 80 35.05 -32.21 -29.46
N GLN A 81 35.90 -31.22 -29.71
CA GLN A 81 36.91 -31.27 -30.78
C GLN A 81 37.87 -32.44 -30.61
N TYR A 82 38.36 -32.70 -29.39
CA TYR A 82 39.29 -33.80 -29.12
C TYR A 82 38.63 -35.18 -29.31
N LEU A 83 37.36 -35.35 -28.90
CA LEU A 83 36.61 -36.59 -29.13
C LEU A 83 36.28 -36.81 -30.61
N GLU A 84 35.94 -35.77 -31.37
CA GLU A 84 35.78 -35.86 -32.83
C GLU A 84 37.07 -36.35 -33.49
N GLN A 85 38.21 -35.75 -33.11
CA GLN A 85 39.52 -36.17 -33.62
C GLN A 85 39.86 -37.61 -33.22
N ALA A 86 39.59 -38.01 -31.97
CA ALA A 86 39.82 -39.36 -31.49
C ALA A 86 39.02 -40.39 -32.30
N LEU A 87 37.73 -40.12 -32.56
CA LEU A 87 36.86 -40.98 -33.36
C LEU A 87 37.27 -41.02 -34.83
N ALA A 88 37.78 -39.92 -35.38
CA ALA A 88 38.24 -39.84 -36.77
C ALA A 88 39.47 -40.71 -37.05
N THR A 89 40.28 -41.03 -36.03
CA THR A 89 41.44 -41.94 -36.18
C THR A 89 41.05 -43.36 -36.57
N LYS A 90 39.82 -43.80 -36.26
CA LYS A 90 39.32 -45.18 -36.44
C LYS A 90 40.21 -46.26 -35.79
N ALA A 91 41.10 -45.89 -34.87
CA ALA A 91 42.08 -46.80 -34.28
C ALA A 91 41.54 -47.59 -33.08
N LEU A 92 40.41 -47.15 -32.51
CA LEU A 92 39.69 -47.83 -31.43
C LEU A 92 38.49 -48.59 -32.01
N SER A 93 38.07 -49.66 -31.34
CA SER A 93 36.86 -50.43 -31.68
C SER A 93 36.13 -50.95 -30.45
N GLY A 94 34.94 -51.53 -30.63
CA GLY A 94 34.14 -52.09 -29.54
C GLY A 94 33.63 -51.04 -28.54
N LEU A 95 33.63 -51.39 -27.26
CA LEU A 95 33.06 -50.59 -26.18
C LEU A 95 33.68 -49.19 -26.05
N ALA A 96 34.98 -49.05 -26.32
CA ALA A 96 35.68 -47.78 -26.21
C ALA A 96 35.16 -46.73 -27.21
N VAL A 97 34.83 -47.14 -28.44
CA VAL A 97 34.23 -46.24 -29.45
C VAL A 97 32.80 -45.88 -29.09
N GLN A 98 32.04 -46.81 -28.51
CA GLN A 98 30.69 -46.53 -28.03
C GLN A 98 30.71 -45.48 -26.91
N GLN A 99 31.57 -45.66 -25.91
CA GLN A 99 31.72 -44.70 -24.80
C GLN A 99 32.13 -43.31 -25.30
N MET A 100 33.06 -43.21 -26.25
CA MET A 100 33.45 -41.93 -26.84
C MET A 100 32.30 -41.27 -27.61
N ARG A 101 31.49 -42.04 -28.35
CA ARG A 101 30.30 -41.52 -29.05
C ARG A 101 29.22 -41.07 -28.07
N GLU A 102 29.06 -41.75 -26.94
CA GLU A 102 28.14 -41.34 -25.87
C GLU A 102 28.61 -40.05 -25.21
N GLN A 103 29.90 -39.96 -24.84
CA GLN A 103 30.49 -38.73 -24.29
C GLN A 103 30.38 -37.56 -25.27
N LEU A 104 30.68 -37.79 -26.54
CA LEU A 104 30.55 -36.76 -27.58
C LEU A 104 29.09 -36.33 -27.77
N SER A 105 28.15 -37.28 -27.74
CA SER A 105 26.71 -37.00 -27.76
C SER A 105 26.27 -36.14 -26.56
N GLN A 106 26.77 -36.43 -25.36
CA GLN A 106 26.49 -35.62 -24.16
C GLN A 106 27.08 -34.21 -24.29
N LEU A 107 28.28 -34.08 -24.86
CA LEU A 107 28.91 -32.78 -25.09
C LEU A 107 28.16 -31.96 -26.15
N TYR A 108 27.65 -32.58 -27.22
CA TYR A 108 26.78 -31.89 -28.19
C TYR A 108 25.46 -31.43 -27.59
N LEU A 109 24.86 -32.23 -26.70
CA LEU A 109 23.67 -31.83 -25.97
C LEU A 109 23.95 -30.65 -25.03
N ALA A 110 25.11 -30.65 -24.37
CA ALA A 110 25.54 -29.58 -23.47
C ALA A 110 25.96 -28.29 -24.22
N SER A 111 26.53 -28.40 -25.42
CA SER A 111 26.97 -27.26 -26.23
C SER A 111 25.87 -26.65 -27.10
N GLY A 112 24.72 -27.33 -27.22
CA GLY A 112 23.61 -26.89 -28.05
C GLY A 112 23.78 -27.16 -29.55
N ASP A 113 24.80 -27.93 -29.95
CA ASP A 113 25.07 -28.29 -31.35
C ASP A 113 24.21 -29.50 -31.79
N TYR A 114 22.88 -29.29 -31.73
CA TYR A 114 21.89 -30.35 -31.87
C TYR A 114 21.87 -31.00 -33.26
N GLN A 115 22.38 -30.32 -34.31
CA GLN A 115 22.43 -30.88 -35.66
C GLN A 115 23.25 -32.17 -35.73
N LYS A 116 24.35 -32.24 -34.97
CA LYS A 116 25.26 -33.38 -34.98
C LYS A 116 24.75 -34.58 -34.17
N VAL A 117 23.83 -34.36 -33.23
CA VAL A 117 23.31 -35.40 -32.32
C VAL A 117 21.94 -35.95 -32.75
N ILE A 118 21.16 -35.20 -33.52
CA ILE A 118 19.82 -35.63 -33.98
C ILE A 118 19.84 -37.00 -34.69
N PRO A 119 20.75 -37.30 -35.64
CA PRO A 119 20.74 -38.61 -36.30
C PRO A 119 20.97 -39.77 -35.33
N GLN A 120 21.80 -39.55 -34.30
CA GLN A 120 22.06 -40.55 -33.26
C GLN A 120 20.84 -40.74 -32.35
N LEU A 121 20.20 -39.64 -31.93
CA LEU A 121 18.99 -39.69 -31.10
C LEU A 121 17.81 -40.31 -31.86
N GLU A 122 17.62 -39.96 -33.14
CA GLU A 122 16.61 -40.58 -34.02
C GLU A 122 16.84 -42.09 -34.14
N ALA A 123 18.09 -42.53 -34.30
CA ALA A 123 18.43 -43.95 -34.34
C ALA A 123 18.11 -44.67 -33.01
N GLN A 124 18.41 -44.04 -31.87
CA GLN A 124 18.09 -44.59 -30.55
C GLN A 124 16.58 -44.68 -30.31
N VAL A 125 15.81 -43.67 -30.70
CA VAL A 125 14.34 -43.70 -30.63
C VAL A 125 13.77 -44.79 -31.54
N LYS A 126 14.33 -44.98 -32.74
CA LYS A 126 13.93 -46.02 -33.69
C LYS A 126 14.27 -47.44 -33.23
N ALA A 127 15.30 -47.61 -32.40
CA ALA A 127 15.68 -48.92 -31.84
C ALA A 127 14.65 -49.51 -30.85
N GLY A 128 13.69 -48.70 -30.39
CA GLY A 128 12.58 -49.12 -29.53
C GLY A 128 12.84 -48.88 -28.04
N ASN A 129 11.77 -48.57 -27.29
CA ASN A 129 11.77 -48.25 -25.85
C ASN A 129 12.80 -47.18 -25.40
N PRO A 130 12.86 -46.00 -26.04
CA PRO A 130 13.80 -44.97 -25.62
C PRO A 130 13.48 -44.47 -24.20
N PRO A 131 14.50 -44.22 -23.36
CA PRO A 131 14.29 -43.62 -22.05
C PRO A 131 13.83 -42.16 -22.19
N PRO A 132 13.15 -41.61 -21.16
CA PRO A 132 12.56 -40.27 -21.24
C PRO A 132 13.60 -39.17 -21.50
N GLU A 133 14.85 -39.35 -21.07
CA GLU A 133 15.94 -38.39 -21.31
C GLU A 133 16.27 -38.27 -22.81
N ILE A 134 16.23 -39.39 -23.55
CA ILE A 134 16.52 -39.42 -24.99
C ILE A 134 15.36 -38.81 -25.78
N LEU A 135 14.11 -39.12 -25.38
CA LEU A 135 12.92 -38.49 -25.95
C LEU A 135 12.92 -36.97 -25.72
N MET A 136 13.28 -36.53 -24.51
CA MET A 136 13.38 -35.11 -24.17
C MET A 136 14.50 -34.41 -24.96
N ALA A 137 15.67 -35.05 -25.08
CA ALA A 137 16.79 -34.52 -25.85
C ALA A 137 16.44 -34.36 -27.34
N LEU A 138 15.83 -35.38 -27.95
CA LEU A 138 15.41 -35.31 -29.36
C LEU A 138 14.29 -34.29 -29.57
N GLY A 139 13.30 -34.28 -28.69
CA GLY A 139 12.21 -33.30 -28.73
C GLY A 139 12.70 -31.86 -28.61
N SER A 140 13.64 -31.61 -27.70
CA SER A 140 14.26 -30.28 -27.52
C SER A 140 15.14 -29.88 -28.72
N ALA A 141 15.86 -30.84 -29.30
CA ALA A 141 16.64 -30.64 -30.52
C ALA A 141 15.74 -30.26 -31.71
N TYR A 142 14.62 -30.95 -31.89
CA TYR A 142 13.61 -30.60 -32.90
C TYR A 142 12.99 -29.23 -32.65
N LEU A 143 12.73 -28.87 -31.38
CA LEU A 143 12.20 -27.56 -31.01
C LEU A 143 13.12 -26.42 -31.46
N GLN A 144 14.45 -26.57 -31.25
CA GLN A 144 15.45 -25.59 -31.69
C GLN A 144 15.52 -25.46 -33.22
N GLN A 145 15.30 -26.56 -33.95
CA GLN A 145 15.16 -26.54 -35.41
C GLN A 145 13.79 -26.05 -35.91
N LYS A 146 12.92 -25.56 -35.00
CA LYS A 146 11.55 -25.13 -35.31
C LYS A 146 10.67 -26.26 -35.89
N ARG A 147 11.05 -27.53 -35.69
CA ARG A 147 10.27 -28.73 -36.05
C ARG A 147 9.23 -29.03 -34.97
N TYR A 148 8.33 -28.07 -34.72
CA TYR A 148 7.43 -28.10 -33.57
C TYR A 148 6.47 -29.30 -33.56
N LYS A 149 5.98 -29.71 -34.74
CA LYS A 149 5.07 -30.86 -34.90
C LYS A 149 5.75 -32.19 -34.56
N ASP A 150 7.05 -32.31 -34.84
CA ASP A 150 7.83 -33.50 -34.55
C ASP A 150 8.28 -33.53 -33.08
N ALA A 151 8.61 -32.35 -32.53
CA ALA A 151 9.06 -32.19 -31.15
C ALA A 151 7.97 -32.56 -30.13
N LEU A 152 6.76 -32.05 -30.33
CA LEU A 152 5.68 -32.15 -29.36
C LEU A 152 5.37 -33.59 -28.88
N PRO A 153 5.14 -34.58 -29.76
CA PRO A 153 4.82 -35.93 -29.32
C PRO A 153 5.95 -36.57 -28.50
N LEU A 154 7.21 -36.31 -28.85
CA LEU A 154 8.38 -36.81 -28.12
C LEU A 154 8.46 -36.19 -26.72
N LEU A 155 8.26 -34.88 -26.60
CA LEU A 155 8.26 -34.17 -25.32
C LEU A 155 7.11 -34.61 -24.41
N GLN A 156 5.92 -34.82 -24.98
CA GLN A 156 4.76 -35.34 -24.23
C GLN A 156 5.03 -36.76 -23.72
N GLN A 157 5.58 -37.63 -24.56
CA GLN A 157 5.92 -39.00 -24.19
C GLN A 157 7.00 -39.04 -23.10
N ALA A 158 8.05 -38.21 -23.21
CA ALA A 158 9.09 -38.09 -22.19
C ALA A 158 8.49 -37.70 -20.83
N MET A 159 7.62 -36.69 -20.80
CA MET A 159 6.95 -36.21 -19.59
C MET A 159 6.04 -37.27 -18.97
N GLN A 160 5.29 -38.01 -19.80
CA GLN A 160 4.42 -39.11 -19.33
C GLN A 160 5.24 -40.25 -18.71
N GLN A 161 6.33 -40.66 -19.35
CA GLN A 161 7.22 -41.71 -18.83
C GLN A 161 7.88 -41.29 -17.50
N ALA A 162 8.39 -40.06 -17.41
CA ALA A 162 8.98 -39.54 -16.18
C ALA A 162 7.96 -39.48 -15.03
N ALA A 163 6.73 -39.05 -15.31
CA ALA A 163 5.65 -38.99 -14.32
C ALA A 163 5.24 -40.40 -13.84
N ALA A 164 5.07 -41.36 -14.76
CA ALA A 164 4.75 -42.75 -14.41
C ALA A 164 5.83 -43.39 -13.54
N ALA A 165 7.10 -43.04 -13.79
CA ALA A 165 8.25 -43.48 -13.01
C ALA A 165 8.47 -42.68 -11.70
N LYS A 166 7.60 -41.70 -11.38
CA LYS A 166 7.72 -40.79 -10.23
C LYS A 166 9.09 -40.09 -10.15
N ARG A 167 9.68 -39.77 -11.31
CA ARG A 167 10.95 -39.04 -11.36
C ARG A 167 10.75 -37.57 -11.05
N VAL A 168 11.77 -36.95 -10.46
CA VAL A 168 11.85 -35.49 -10.35
C VAL A 168 12.06 -34.94 -11.77
N ILE A 169 11.14 -34.09 -12.21
CA ILE A 169 11.18 -33.47 -13.54
C ILE A 169 11.93 -32.16 -13.41
N ASP A 170 12.99 -31.99 -14.21
CA ASP A 170 13.73 -30.74 -14.29
C ASP A 170 12.85 -29.64 -14.93
N PRO A 171 12.82 -28.40 -14.41
CA PRO A 171 12.05 -27.30 -14.98
C PRO A 171 12.28 -27.08 -16.49
N SER A 172 13.48 -27.36 -17.00
CA SER A 172 13.81 -27.25 -18.43
C SER A 172 12.95 -28.16 -19.32
N TRP A 173 12.50 -29.32 -18.83
CA TRP A 173 11.64 -30.25 -19.57
C TRP A 173 10.24 -29.68 -19.77
N ARG A 174 9.67 -29.09 -18.70
CA ARG A 174 8.39 -28.37 -18.78
C ARG A 174 8.49 -27.17 -19.70
N ARG A 175 9.62 -26.43 -19.63
CA ARG A 175 9.86 -25.28 -20.51
C ARG A 175 9.90 -25.66 -21.99
N ALA A 176 10.56 -26.77 -22.32
CA ALA A 176 10.57 -27.31 -23.69
C ALA A 176 9.18 -27.74 -24.15
N LEU A 177 8.43 -28.47 -23.31
CA LEU A 177 7.06 -28.87 -23.63
C LEU A 177 6.13 -27.66 -23.81
N ALA A 178 6.17 -26.68 -22.90
CA ALA A 178 5.38 -25.46 -22.98
C ALA A 178 5.68 -24.68 -24.27
N ALA A 179 6.96 -24.56 -24.65
CA ALA A 179 7.36 -23.94 -25.91
C ALA A 179 6.80 -24.69 -27.14
N ALA A 180 6.86 -26.02 -27.15
CA ALA A 180 6.30 -26.83 -28.24
C ALA A 180 4.77 -26.69 -28.35
N LEU A 181 4.08 -26.68 -27.21
CA LEU A 181 2.63 -26.48 -27.15
C LEU A 181 2.24 -25.10 -27.70
N LEU A 182 2.94 -24.04 -27.30
CA LEU A 182 2.70 -22.69 -27.80
C LEU A 182 2.96 -22.57 -29.30
N ALA A 183 4.08 -23.11 -29.78
CA ALA A 183 4.44 -23.06 -31.21
C ALA A 183 3.47 -23.86 -32.10
N THR A 184 2.73 -24.81 -31.53
CA THR A 184 1.68 -25.58 -32.21
C THR A 184 0.27 -25.02 -31.96
N GLY A 185 0.14 -23.87 -31.28
CA GLY A 185 -1.14 -23.20 -31.01
C GLY A 185 -1.99 -23.86 -29.91
N ARG A 186 -1.42 -24.76 -29.12
CA ARG A 186 -2.10 -25.51 -28.04
C ARG A 186 -2.05 -24.77 -26.70
N ASP A 187 -2.47 -23.50 -26.69
CA ASP A 187 -2.32 -22.59 -25.54
C ASP A 187 -3.00 -23.12 -24.26
N ARG A 188 -4.16 -23.76 -24.39
CA ARG A 188 -4.90 -24.35 -23.25
C ARG A 188 -4.10 -25.42 -22.51
N GLU A 189 -3.26 -26.16 -23.22
CA GLU A 189 -2.41 -27.19 -22.64
C GLU A 189 -1.07 -26.62 -22.15
N ALA A 190 -0.58 -25.56 -22.80
CA ALA A 190 0.63 -24.85 -22.36
C ALA A 190 0.42 -24.15 -21.00
N LEU A 191 -0.77 -23.59 -20.77
CA LEU A 191 -1.10 -22.80 -19.59
C LEU A 191 -0.74 -23.50 -18.26
N PRO A 192 -1.26 -24.70 -17.94
CA PRO A 192 -0.92 -25.37 -16.68
C PRO A 192 0.58 -25.76 -16.58
N GLN A 193 1.27 -25.96 -17.71
CA GLN A 193 2.71 -26.22 -17.69
C GLN A 193 3.50 -24.97 -17.28
N LEU A 194 3.13 -23.80 -17.81
CA LEU A 194 3.76 -22.53 -17.44
C LEU A 194 3.45 -22.12 -16.00
N GLU A 195 2.21 -22.29 -15.54
CA GLU A 195 1.85 -21.99 -14.14
C GLU A 195 2.64 -22.85 -13.15
N GLN A 196 2.84 -24.13 -13.47
CA GLN A 196 3.66 -25.01 -12.66
C GLN A 196 5.15 -24.65 -12.75
N LEU A 197 5.61 -24.28 -13.95
CA LEU A 197 6.99 -23.85 -14.17
C LEU A 197 7.34 -22.62 -13.32
N LEU A 198 6.46 -21.62 -13.23
CA LEU A 198 6.70 -20.43 -12.40
C LEU A 198 6.68 -20.71 -10.89
N LYS A 199 6.07 -21.81 -10.43
CA LYS A 199 6.16 -22.26 -9.04
C LYS A 199 7.48 -22.95 -8.74
N GLU A 200 7.99 -23.70 -9.72
CA GLU A 200 9.23 -24.48 -9.61
C GLU A 200 10.47 -23.59 -9.84
N ASP A 201 10.42 -22.68 -10.81
CA ASP A 201 11.51 -21.79 -11.22
C ASP A 201 10.95 -20.42 -11.68
N PRO A 202 10.78 -19.45 -10.75
CA PRO A 202 10.29 -18.11 -11.07
C PRO A 202 11.37 -17.20 -11.68
N SER A 203 12.61 -17.66 -11.85
CA SER A 203 13.75 -16.80 -12.22
C SER A 203 13.78 -16.40 -13.70
N GLN A 204 13.01 -17.09 -14.54
CA GLN A 204 13.07 -16.93 -15.99
C GLN A 204 12.01 -15.97 -16.51
N ARG A 205 12.45 -14.77 -16.92
CA ARG A 205 11.59 -13.72 -17.51
C ARG A 205 10.67 -14.22 -18.61
N ASP A 206 11.19 -15.00 -19.54
CA ASP A 206 10.45 -15.41 -20.74
C ASP A 206 9.22 -16.26 -20.41
N ASP A 207 9.27 -17.03 -19.31
CA ASP A 207 8.16 -17.84 -18.85
C ASP A 207 7.01 -16.97 -18.35
N TRP A 208 7.32 -15.88 -17.63
CA TRP A 208 6.34 -14.86 -17.23
C TRP A 208 5.69 -14.21 -18.45
N MET A 209 6.48 -13.77 -19.43
CA MET A 209 5.96 -13.07 -20.60
C MET A 209 5.11 -13.99 -21.49
N ARG A 210 5.46 -15.27 -21.60
CA ARG A 210 4.62 -16.27 -22.27
C ARG A 210 3.28 -16.44 -21.58
N LEU A 211 3.28 -16.51 -20.25
CA LEU A 211 2.04 -16.63 -19.47
C LEU A 211 1.14 -15.40 -19.65
N VAL A 212 1.71 -14.18 -19.64
CA VAL A 212 0.99 -12.94 -19.94
C VAL A 212 0.37 -13.00 -21.34
N ALA A 213 1.13 -13.41 -22.35
CA ALA A 213 0.64 -13.49 -23.73
C ALA A 213 -0.57 -14.41 -23.87
N ILE A 214 -0.55 -15.57 -23.19
CA ILE A 214 -1.69 -16.51 -23.18
C ILE A 214 -2.91 -15.87 -22.54
N TYR A 215 -2.76 -15.23 -21.38
CA TYR A 215 -3.89 -14.61 -20.68
C TYR A 215 -4.50 -13.44 -21.44
N ILE A 216 -3.67 -12.66 -22.14
CA ILE A 216 -4.17 -11.61 -23.02
C ILE A 216 -4.94 -12.21 -24.20
N LYS A 217 -4.39 -13.25 -24.83
CA LYS A 217 -5.04 -13.93 -25.97
C LYS A 217 -6.36 -14.58 -25.57
N SER A 218 -6.48 -15.12 -24.36
CA SER A 218 -7.73 -15.69 -23.84
C SER A 218 -8.74 -14.65 -23.36
N GLY A 219 -8.34 -13.38 -23.27
CA GLY A 219 -9.18 -12.30 -22.74
C GLY A 219 -9.23 -12.21 -21.22
N ASP A 220 -8.45 -13.01 -20.49
CA ASP A 220 -8.35 -12.96 -19.03
C ASP A 220 -7.42 -11.81 -18.59
N LYS A 221 -7.96 -10.59 -18.70
CA LYS A 221 -7.26 -9.35 -18.35
C LYS A 221 -6.81 -9.31 -16.89
N ALA A 222 -7.60 -9.89 -15.99
CA ALA A 222 -7.32 -9.89 -14.56
C ALA A 222 -6.05 -10.69 -14.26
N ARG A 223 -5.94 -11.92 -14.79
CA ARG A 223 -4.73 -12.72 -14.60
C ARG A 223 -3.54 -12.16 -15.38
N ALA A 224 -3.75 -11.62 -16.58
CA ALA A 224 -2.68 -10.95 -17.32
C ALA A 224 -2.06 -9.80 -16.51
N ALA A 225 -2.89 -8.95 -15.90
CA ALA A 225 -2.42 -7.85 -15.04
C ALA A 225 -1.66 -8.37 -13.81
N ALA A 226 -2.19 -9.39 -13.12
CA ALA A 226 -1.54 -9.97 -11.94
C ALA A 226 -0.16 -10.57 -12.27
N VAL A 227 -0.03 -11.29 -13.38
CA VAL A 227 1.24 -11.87 -13.83
C VAL A 227 2.23 -10.76 -14.22
N LEU A 228 1.78 -9.71 -14.91
CA LEU A 228 2.60 -8.54 -15.23
C LEU A 228 3.08 -7.80 -13.97
N GLU A 229 2.21 -7.66 -12.98
CA GLU A 229 2.55 -6.99 -11.72
C GLU A 229 3.67 -7.74 -10.98
N ILE A 230 3.54 -9.06 -10.85
CA ILE A 230 4.58 -9.90 -10.23
C ILE A 230 5.87 -9.84 -11.04
N ALA A 231 5.79 -9.96 -12.37
CA ALA A 231 6.95 -9.84 -13.25
C ALA A 231 7.64 -8.47 -13.10
N GLY A 232 6.86 -7.39 -12.92
CA GLY A 232 7.37 -6.06 -12.63
C GLY A 232 8.16 -5.97 -11.33
N ARG A 233 7.63 -6.56 -10.25
CA ARG A 233 8.32 -6.64 -8.95
C ARG A 233 9.63 -7.43 -9.03
N LEU A 234 9.69 -8.45 -9.88
CA LEU A 234 10.91 -9.22 -10.16
C LEU A 234 11.89 -8.51 -11.12
N GLY A 235 11.58 -7.31 -11.59
CA GLY A 235 12.42 -6.55 -12.51
C GLY A 235 12.38 -7.04 -13.96
N PHE A 236 11.38 -7.86 -14.33
CA PHE A 236 11.29 -8.46 -15.66
C PHE A 236 10.62 -7.58 -16.71
N LEU A 237 9.92 -6.51 -16.34
CA LEU A 237 9.36 -5.56 -17.31
C LEU A 237 10.46 -4.61 -17.80
N GLN A 238 10.88 -4.79 -19.05
CA GLN A 238 12.03 -4.09 -19.63
C GLN A 238 11.62 -3.07 -20.68
N SER A 239 10.53 -3.33 -21.41
CA SER A 239 10.09 -2.45 -22.49
C SER A 239 9.04 -1.43 -22.04
N ARG A 240 8.97 -0.29 -22.74
CA ARG A 240 7.92 0.72 -22.58
C ARG A 240 6.53 0.09 -22.73
N GLU A 241 6.36 -0.79 -23.73
CA GLU A 241 5.08 -1.43 -24.03
C GLU A 241 4.61 -2.32 -22.88
N GLU A 242 5.50 -3.14 -22.32
CA GLU A 242 5.19 -4.02 -21.17
C GLU A 242 4.72 -3.22 -19.95
N ARG A 243 5.41 -2.13 -19.63
CA ARG A 243 5.08 -1.24 -18.51
C ARG A 243 3.74 -0.54 -18.72
N LEU A 244 3.53 0.04 -19.90
CA LEU A 244 2.25 0.69 -20.23
C LEU A 244 1.09 -0.32 -20.33
N ARG A 245 1.36 -1.56 -20.71
CA ARG A 245 0.36 -2.63 -20.74
C ARG A 245 -0.11 -2.99 -19.33
N LEU A 246 0.78 -3.07 -18.36
CA LEU A 246 0.41 -3.22 -16.94
C LEU A 246 -0.52 -2.06 -16.52
N VAL A 247 -0.09 -0.81 -16.72
CA VAL A 247 -0.87 0.39 -16.39
C VAL A 247 -2.27 0.35 -17.02
N THR A 248 -2.34 0.04 -18.32
CA THR A 248 -3.61 0.06 -19.07
C THR A 248 -4.55 -1.06 -18.64
N LEU A 249 -4.03 -2.28 -18.41
CA LEU A 249 -4.85 -3.39 -17.91
C LEU A 249 -5.39 -3.10 -16.50
N THR A 250 -4.56 -2.56 -15.60
CA THR A 250 -4.98 -2.14 -14.26
C THR A 250 -6.11 -1.11 -14.33
N ALA A 251 -6.00 -0.11 -15.20
CA ALA A 251 -7.06 0.87 -15.41
C ALA A 251 -8.37 0.23 -15.92
N GLN A 252 -8.28 -0.68 -16.91
CA GLN A 252 -9.43 -1.39 -17.47
C GLN A 252 -10.14 -2.31 -16.46
N LEU A 253 -9.44 -2.74 -15.41
CA LEU A 253 -9.99 -3.52 -14.31
C LEU A 253 -10.68 -2.66 -13.24
N GLY A 254 -10.88 -1.36 -13.49
CA GLY A 254 -11.53 -0.44 -12.54
C GLY A 254 -10.60 0.08 -11.45
N ALA A 255 -9.28 0.01 -11.68
CA ALA A 255 -8.25 0.49 -10.76
C ALA A 255 -7.46 1.71 -11.32
N PRO A 256 -8.13 2.83 -11.70
CA PRO A 256 -7.47 3.96 -12.34
C PRO A 256 -6.50 4.71 -11.41
N PHE A 257 -6.78 4.78 -10.10
CA PHE A 257 -5.87 5.38 -9.13
C PHE A 257 -4.54 4.62 -9.09
N GLU A 258 -4.63 3.31 -8.97
CA GLU A 258 -3.48 2.40 -8.90
C GLU A 258 -2.68 2.48 -10.21
N ALA A 259 -3.36 2.43 -11.36
CA ALA A 259 -2.74 2.61 -12.67
C ALA A 259 -1.98 3.95 -12.80
N ALA A 260 -2.61 5.05 -12.37
CA ALA A 260 -2.00 6.38 -12.39
C ALA A 260 -0.76 6.45 -11.49
N SER A 261 -0.84 5.97 -10.26
CA SER A 261 0.30 5.91 -9.34
C SER A 261 1.44 5.06 -9.89
N THR A 262 1.14 3.90 -10.49
CA THR A 262 2.16 3.04 -11.11
C THR A 262 2.86 3.77 -12.25
N LEU A 263 2.09 4.41 -13.14
CA LEU A 263 2.65 5.20 -14.25
C LEU A 263 3.54 6.34 -13.75
N GLN A 264 3.06 7.12 -12.78
CA GLN A 264 3.82 8.21 -12.17
C GLN A 264 5.12 7.70 -11.54
N THR A 265 5.06 6.61 -10.78
CA THR A 265 6.23 6.01 -10.14
C THR A 265 7.27 5.56 -11.18
N MET A 266 6.83 4.91 -12.26
CA MET A 266 7.70 4.51 -13.35
C MET A 266 8.34 5.72 -14.04
N MET A 267 7.60 6.82 -14.23
CA MET A 267 8.16 8.06 -14.77
C MET A 267 9.21 8.68 -13.83
N GLU A 268 8.95 8.72 -12.53
CA GLU A 268 9.89 9.22 -11.51
C GLU A 268 11.19 8.40 -11.45
N ARG A 269 11.06 7.06 -11.53
CA ARG A 269 12.20 6.12 -11.55
C ARG A 269 12.94 6.10 -12.89
N ARG A 270 12.51 6.91 -13.86
CA ARG A 270 13.03 6.92 -15.24
C ARG A 270 12.89 5.58 -15.95
N GLU A 271 11.96 4.76 -15.47
CA GLU A 271 11.54 3.51 -16.11
C GLU A 271 10.63 3.80 -17.32
N LEU A 272 9.87 4.89 -17.27
CA LEU A 272 9.16 5.43 -18.42
C LEU A 272 9.61 6.88 -18.64
N PRO A 273 9.67 7.36 -19.89
CA PRO A 273 9.99 8.75 -20.16
C PRO A 273 8.88 9.66 -19.62
N ALA A 274 9.25 10.79 -19.02
CA ALA A 274 8.31 11.84 -18.64
C ALA A 274 7.92 12.71 -19.85
N ASP A 275 7.47 12.06 -20.94
CA ASP A 275 7.08 12.68 -22.19
C ASP A 275 5.61 13.12 -22.19
N ALA A 276 5.22 13.90 -23.19
CA ALA A 276 3.88 14.46 -23.29
C ALA A 276 2.79 13.37 -23.26
N ASP A 277 3.00 12.24 -23.92
CA ASP A 277 1.98 11.19 -24.01
C ASP A 277 1.78 10.46 -22.70
N ASN A 278 2.85 10.21 -21.94
CA ASN A 278 2.74 9.62 -20.61
C ASN A 278 2.09 10.59 -19.61
N TRP A 279 2.37 11.90 -19.69
CA TRP A 279 1.67 12.90 -18.86
C TRP A 279 0.17 13.01 -19.21
N LYS A 280 -0.19 12.95 -20.50
CA LYS A 280 -1.60 12.90 -20.92
C LYS A 280 -2.31 11.64 -20.40
N LEU A 281 -1.66 10.48 -20.51
CA LEU A 281 -2.19 9.24 -19.97
C LEU A 281 -2.37 9.35 -18.45
N LEU A 282 -1.38 9.86 -17.74
CA LEU A 282 -1.44 10.06 -16.29
C LEU A 282 -2.58 10.99 -15.89
N ALA A 283 -2.75 12.12 -16.58
CA ALA A 283 -3.89 13.01 -16.39
C ALA A 283 -5.22 12.29 -16.59
N SER A 284 -5.37 11.54 -17.68
CA SER A 284 -6.62 10.79 -17.96
C SER A 284 -6.94 9.74 -16.88
N LEU A 285 -5.91 9.09 -16.33
CA LEU A 285 -6.08 8.11 -15.26
C LEU A 285 -6.47 8.79 -13.95
N TRP A 286 -5.90 9.95 -13.61
CA TRP A 286 -6.33 10.73 -12.45
C TRP A 286 -7.75 11.27 -12.59
N ILE A 287 -8.15 11.69 -13.78
CA ILE A 287 -9.55 12.07 -14.09
C ILE A 287 -10.47 10.87 -13.86
N ALA A 288 -10.11 9.69 -14.39
CA ALA A 288 -10.88 8.46 -14.20
C ALA A 288 -10.94 8.04 -12.72
N ALA A 289 -9.88 8.32 -11.95
CA ALA A 289 -9.82 8.12 -10.51
C ALA A 289 -10.59 9.19 -9.71
N ARG A 290 -11.13 10.21 -10.36
CA ARG A 290 -11.78 11.40 -9.75
C ARG A 290 -10.86 12.23 -8.86
N GLU A 291 -9.56 12.13 -9.08
CA GLU A 291 -8.51 12.87 -8.36
C GLU A 291 -8.18 14.17 -9.08
N SER A 292 -9.12 15.12 -9.05
CA SER A 292 -9.05 16.34 -9.87
C SER A 292 -7.78 17.17 -9.62
N SER A 293 -7.30 17.25 -8.38
CA SER A 293 -6.06 17.97 -8.05
C SER A 293 -4.81 17.31 -8.66
N LEU A 294 -4.74 15.98 -8.68
CA LEU A 294 -3.65 15.23 -9.31
C LEU A 294 -3.73 15.30 -10.83
N ALA A 295 -4.95 15.23 -11.38
CA ALA A 295 -5.20 15.37 -12.79
C ALA A 295 -4.76 16.75 -13.32
N LEU A 296 -5.11 17.84 -12.62
CA LEU A 296 -4.70 19.20 -13.01
C LEU A 296 -3.17 19.34 -13.08
N ARG A 297 -2.44 18.81 -12.08
CA ARG A 297 -0.96 18.81 -12.10
C ARG A 297 -0.39 18.04 -13.30
N ALA A 298 -0.93 16.86 -13.58
CA ALA A 298 -0.49 16.07 -14.73
C ALA A 298 -0.85 16.75 -16.07
N LEU A 299 -2.00 17.42 -16.16
CA LEU A 299 -2.39 18.22 -17.31
C LEU A 299 -1.47 19.42 -17.52
N ASP A 300 -1.07 20.11 -16.45
CA ASP A 300 -0.15 21.25 -16.53
C ASP A 300 1.21 20.81 -17.12
N GLU A 301 1.76 19.68 -16.69
CA GLU A 301 2.97 19.10 -17.28
C GLU A 301 2.76 18.66 -18.74
N ALA A 302 1.64 18.02 -19.06
CA ALA A 302 1.31 17.64 -20.43
C ALA A 302 1.20 18.88 -21.35
N LEU A 303 0.56 19.94 -20.88
CA LEU A 303 0.41 21.21 -21.59
C LEU A 303 1.74 21.94 -21.74
N ARG A 304 2.63 21.87 -20.75
CA ARG A 304 3.98 22.44 -20.84
C ARG A 304 4.80 21.80 -21.95
N LEU A 305 4.63 20.49 -22.17
CA LEU A 305 5.37 19.73 -23.18
C LEU A 305 4.73 19.77 -24.57
N ALA A 306 3.40 19.65 -24.65
CA ALA A 306 2.66 19.62 -25.90
C ALA A 306 1.26 20.26 -25.72
N PRO A 307 1.16 21.60 -25.78
CA PRO A 307 -0.12 22.29 -25.65
C PRO A 307 -1.10 21.87 -26.76
N SER A 308 -2.34 21.54 -26.40
CA SER A 308 -3.39 21.25 -27.39
C SER A 308 -4.74 21.77 -26.91
N ALA A 309 -5.64 22.05 -27.85
CA ALA A 309 -6.98 22.51 -27.52
C ALA A 309 -7.73 21.50 -26.63
N GLN A 310 -7.59 20.20 -26.91
CA GLN A 310 -8.19 19.12 -26.13
C GLN A 310 -7.73 19.10 -24.67
N LEU A 311 -6.43 19.33 -24.40
CA LEU A 311 -5.93 19.33 -23.03
C LEU A 311 -6.42 20.55 -22.25
N TYR A 312 -6.52 21.71 -22.90
CA TYR A 312 -7.13 22.88 -22.28
C TYR A 312 -8.63 22.68 -22.02
N GLN A 313 -9.37 22.00 -22.89
CA GLN A 313 -10.77 21.62 -22.63
C GLN A 313 -10.90 20.69 -21.42
N GLN A 314 -10.03 19.68 -21.29
CA GLN A 314 -10.02 18.79 -20.11
C GLN A 314 -9.71 19.55 -18.82
N ARG A 315 -8.71 20.44 -18.86
CA ARG A 315 -8.36 21.30 -17.72
C ARG A 315 -9.51 22.23 -17.34
N ALA A 316 -10.19 22.81 -18.33
CA ALA A 316 -11.37 23.62 -18.10
C ALA A 316 -12.50 22.83 -17.44
N GLN A 317 -12.78 21.62 -17.92
CA GLN A 317 -13.82 20.77 -17.33
C GLN A 317 -13.54 20.46 -15.85
N LEU A 318 -12.29 20.14 -15.50
CA LEU A 318 -11.91 19.91 -14.11
C LEU A 318 -12.10 21.16 -13.24
N HIS A 319 -11.75 22.33 -13.76
CA HIS A 319 -12.00 23.59 -13.05
C HIS A 319 -13.51 23.88 -12.93
N MET A 320 -14.32 23.58 -13.95
CA MET A 320 -15.78 23.69 -13.88
C MET A 320 -16.36 22.78 -12.79
N ASP A 321 -15.92 21.52 -12.72
CA ASP A 321 -16.38 20.53 -11.73
C ASP A 321 -15.98 20.92 -10.29
N ARG A 322 -14.92 21.72 -10.15
CA ARG A 322 -14.43 22.28 -8.90
C ARG A 322 -15.00 23.67 -8.59
N GLU A 323 -15.86 24.19 -9.46
CA GLU A 323 -16.43 25.55 -9.39
C GLU A 323 -15.38 26.69 -9.47
N GLU A 324 -14.19 26.39 -10.01
CA GLU A 324 -13.08 27.32 -10.26
C GLU A 324 -13.31 28.02 -11.62
N TYR A 325 -14.41 28.77 -11.72
CA TYR A 325 -14.89 29.34 -12.99
C TYR A 325 -13.90 30.29 -13.70
N PRO A 326 -13.12 31.15 -13.00
CA PRO A 326 -12.09 31.98 -13.65
C PRO A 326 -10.98 31.16 -14.33
N GLU A 327 -10.51 30.09 -13.69
CA GLU A 327 -9.54 29.15 -14.22
C GLU A 327 -10.13 28.37 -15.41
N ALA A 328 -11.39 27.95 -15.30
CA ALA A 328 -12.11 27.29 -16.37
C ALA A 328 -12.23 28.18 -17.62
N ALA A 329 -12.64 29.45 -17.45
CA ALA A 329 -12.76 30.39 -18.56
C ALA A 329 -11.42 30.65 -19.26
N ARG A 330 -10.34 30.87 -18.48
CA ARG A 330 -8.98 31.02 -19.03
C ARG A 330 -8.52 29.79 -19.81
N ALA A 331 -8.82 28.60 -19.31
CA ALA A 331 -8.51 27.36 -20.00
C ALA A 331 -9.33 27.21 -21.31
N LEU A 332 -10.62 27.56 -21.30
CA LEU A 332 -11.47 27.53 -22.50
C LEU A 332 -11.03 28.54 -23.56
N GLU A 333 -10.65 29.74 -23.16
CA GLU A 333 -10.07 30.75 -24.06
C GLU A 333 -8.77 30.25 -24.69
N ALA A 334 -7.89 29.63 -23.89
CA ALA A 334 -6.67 29.01 -24.40
C ALA A 334 -6.95 27.83 -25.35
N ALA A 335 -8.05 27.09 -25.15
CA ALA A 335 -8.50 26.04 -26.07
C ALA A 335 -9.01 26.64 -27.40
N ILE A 336 -9.81 27.70 -27.33
CA ILE A 336 -10.36 28.42 -28.50
C ILE A 336 -9.24 29.02 -29.36
N GLN A 337 -8.25 29.65 -28.73
CA GLN A 337 -7.04 30.16 -29.42
C GLN A 337 -6.28 29.06 -30.17
N ARG A 338 -6.50 27.79 -29.81
CA ARG A 338 -5.90 26.60 -30.42
C ARG A 338 -6.87 25.81 -31.30
N GLY A 339 -8.02 26.39 -31.65
CA GLY A 339 -8.96 25.85 -32.62
C GLY A 339 -10.15 25.06 -32.06
N ALA A 340 -10.33 24.98 -30.73
CA ALA A 340 -11.56 24.41 -30.15
C ALA A 340 -12.72 25.42 -30.16
N THR A 341 -13.22 25.73 -31.36
CA THR A 341 -14.36 26.64 -31.57
C THR A 341 -15.67 25.88 -31.78
N ASP A 342 -15.80 24.66 -31.28
CA ASP A 342 -17.05 23.92 -31.36
C ASP A 342 -18.10 24.48 -30.38
N GLY A 343 -19.36 24.22 -30.68
CA GLY A 343 -20.48 24.71 -29.89
C GLY A 343 -20.42 24.33 -28.41
N ALA A 344 -19.91 23.15 -28.05
CA ALA A 344 -19.84 22.74 -26.65
C ALA A 344 -18.80 23.55 -25.86
N THR A 345 -17.63 23.82 -26.46
CA THR A 345 -16.59 24.68 -25.86
C THR A 345 -17.09 26.10 -25.64
N LEU A 346 -17.76 26.68 -26.64
CA LEU A 346 -18.33 28.03 -26.56
C LEU A 346 -19.46 28.11 -25.53
N MET A 347 -20.31 27.07 -25.45
CA MET A 347 -21.32 26.95 -24.38
C MET A 347 -20.68 26.90 -23.00
N ALA A 348 -19.63 26.09 -22.81
CA ALA A 348 -18.92 25.99 -21.54
C ALA A 348 -18.28 27.32 -21.14
N LEU A 349 -17.73 28.08 -22.11
CA LEU A 349 -17.18 29.41 -21.85
C LEU A 349 -18.28 30.38 -21.42
N GLY A 350 -19.42 30.36 -22.10
CA GLY A 350 -20.60 31.16 -21.73
C GLY A 350 -21.08 30.85 -20.31
N MET A 351 -21.14 29.57 -19.94
CA MET A 351 -21.49 29.15 -18.58
C MET A 351 -20.46 29.60 -17.54
N ALA A 352 -19.16 29.42 -17.82
CA ALA A 352 -18.09 29.84 -16.92
C ALA A 352 -18.10 31.36 -16.68
N ARG A 353 -18.32 32.17 -17.73
CA ARG A 353 -18.42 33.63 -17.63
C ARG A 353 -19.70 34.07 -16.93
N TYR A 354 -20.82 33.40 -17.17
CA TYR A 354 -22.06 33.65 -16.44
C TYR A 354 -21.89 33.43 -14.93
N GLN A 355 -21.21 32.35 -14.53
CA GLN A 355 -20.93 32.09 -13.11
C GLN A 355 -19.96 33.11 -12.48
N GLN A 356 -19.16 33.79 -13.28
CA GLN A 356 -18.33 34.92 -12.86
C GLN A 356 -19.10 36.26 -12.82
N ALA A 357 -20.38 36.26 -13.17
CA ALA A 357 -21.20 37.45 -13.41
C ALA A 357 -20.69 38.36 -14.54
N ASP A 358 -19.87 37.83 -15.45
CA ASP A 358 -19.52 38.46 -16.72
C ASP A 358 -20.63 38.18 -17.75
N ILE A 359 -21.71 38.97 -17.64
CA ILE A 359 -22.91 38.80 -18.46
C ILE A 359 -22.63 39.09 -19.94
N GLU A 360 -21.82 40.12 -20.22
CA GLU A 360 -21.50 40.51 -21.60
C GLU A 360 -20.64 39.45 -22.28
N GLY A 361 -19.59 38.99 -21.59
CA GLY A 361 -18.75 37.91 -22.11
C GLY A 361 -19.48 36.58 -22.24
N ALA A 362 -20.45 36.29 -21.37
CA ALA A 362 -21.32 35.12 -21.49
C ALA A 362 -22.25 35.22 -22.70
N LEU A 363 -22.90 36.37 -22.90
CA LEU A 363 -23.77 36.64 -24.06
C LEU A 363 -23.01 36.47 -25.37
N GLN A 364 -21.79 36.99 -25.45
CA GLN A 364 -20.94 36.82 -26.63
C GLN A 364 -20.66 35.34 -26.91
N ALA A 365 -20.20 34.60 -25.90
CA ALA A 365 -19.88 33.18 -26.04
C ALA A 365 -21.11 32.34 -26.44
N PHE A 366 -22.30 32.66 -25.93
CA PHE A 366 -23.53 31.98 -26.34
C PHE A 366 -23.98 32.36 -27.76
N ARG A 367 -23.78 33.60 -28.21
CA ARG A 367 -24.03 34.00 -29.61
C ARG A 367 -23.11 33.26 -30.57
N ASP A 368 -21.84 33.12 -30.20
CA ASP A 368 -20.87 32.32 -30.96
C ASP A 368 -21.31 30.85 -30.98
N ALA A 369 -21.73 30.29 -29.84
CA ALA A 369 -22.26 28.94 -29.75
C ALA A 369 -23.56 28.73 -30.57
N GLN A 370 -24.38 29.76 -30.75
CA GLN A 370 -25.62 29.69 -31.52
C GLN A 370 -25.38 29.39 -33.01
N ALA A 371 -24.22 29.77 -33.54
CA ALA A 371 -23.83 29.48 -34.92
C ALA A 371 -23.75 27.96 -35.19
N HIS A 372 -23.48 27.15 -34.15
CA HIS A 372 -23.35 25.70 -34.27
C HIS A 372 -24.69 24.99 -34.07
N ALA A 373 -25.04 24.09 -35.00
CA ALA A 373 -26.33 23.40 -35.00
C ALA A 373 -26.62 22.64 -33.69
N GLY A 374 -25.61 21.99 -33.10
CA GLY A 374 -25.76 21.18 -31.88
C GLY A 374 -26.03 21.98 -30.59
N SER A 375 -25.57 23.23 -30.52
CA SER A 375 -25.75 24.10 -29.35
C SER A 375 -26.79 25.21 -29.58
N ARG A 376 -27.26 25.41 -30.82
CA ARG A 376 -28.13 26.52 -31.22
C ARG A 376 -29.33 26.74 -30.30
N LYS A 377 -30.10 25.69 -30.03
CA LYS A 377 -31.32 25.80 -29.23
C LYS A 377 -31.00 26.22 -27.79
N LEU A 378 -30.05 25.54 -27.16
CA LEU A 378 -29.67 25.82 -25.78
C LEU A 378 -29.03 27.22 -25.66
N ALA A 379 -28.19 27.60 -26.62
CA ALA A 379 -27.61 28.93 -26.69
C ALA A 379 -28.69 30.03 -26.78
N GLN A 380 -29.72 29.84 -27.60
CA GLN A 380 -30.85 30.77 -27.72
C GLN A 380 -31.64 30.92 -26.41
N GLU A 381 -31.84 29.81 -25.68
CA GLU A 381 -32.48 29.83 -24.37
C GLU A 381 -31.66 30.62 -23.35
N TRP A 382 -30.33 30.43 -23.34
CA TRP A 382 -29.42 31.20 -22.50
C TRP A 382 -29.37 32.68 -22.88
N ILE A 383 -29.32 33.02 -24.18
CA ILE A 383 -29.36 34.42 -24.65
C ILE A 383 -30.64 35.10 -24.18
N LYS A 384 -31.81 34.48 -24.42
CA LYS A 384 -33.11 35.01 -23.98
C LYS A 384 -33.16 35.20 -22.46
N TYR A 385 -32.61 34.25 -21.71
CA TYR A 385 -32.55 34.32 -20.26
C TYR A 385 -31.65 35.49 -19.79
N LEU A 386 -30.46 35.66 -20.37
CA LEU A 386 -29.55 36.75 -20.04
C LEU A 386 -30.11 38.13 -20.41
N GLU A 387 -30.83 38.24 -21.52
CA GLU A 387 -31.46 39.49 -21.98
C GLU A 387 -32.70 39.87 -21.15
N SER A 388 -33.24 38.97 -20.31
CA SER A 388 -34.41 39.23 -19.46
C SER A 388 -34.17 40.17 -18.26
N GLY A 389 -32.92 40.58 -18.02
CA GLY A 389 -32.52 41.45 -16.90
C GLY A 389 -32.42 40.73 -15.54
N LYS A 390 -33.35 39.79 -15.24
CA LYS A 390 -33.37 38.99 -13.99
C LYS A 390 -32.11 38.14 -13.80
N ALA A 391 -31.55 37.65 -14.89
CA ALA A 391 -30.34 36.83 -14.86
C ALA A 391 -29.11 37.60 -14.35
N ARG A 392 -29.04 38.91 -14.61
CA ARG A 392 -27.92 39.76 -14.15
C ARG A 392 -27.96 39.92 -12.63
N GLU A 393 -29.13 40.17 -12.06
CA GLU A 393 -29.29 40.24 -10.59
C GLU A 393 -28.97 38.91 -9.92
N GLN A 394 -29.48 37.80 -10.47
CA GLN A 394 -29.23 36.46 -9.92
C GLN A 394 -27.77 36.02 -10.04
N ALA A 395 -27.10 36.32 -11.16
CA ALA A 395 -25.68 36.02 -11.33
C ALA A 395 -24.82 36.87 -10.40
N LEU A 396 -25.12 38.16 -10.24
CA LEU A 396 -24.43 39.04 -9.30
C LEU A 396 -24.63 38.60 -7.86
N ALA A 397 -25.84 38.19 -7.47
CA ALA A 397 -26.14 37.64 -6.15
C ALA A 397 -25.42 36.30 -5.91
N ALA A 398 -25.45 35.37 -6.87
CA ALA A 398 -24.73 34.11 -6.77
C ALA A 398 -23.20 34.29 -6.74
N ALA A 399 -22.68 35.24 -7.53
CA ALA A 399 -21.27 35.60 -7.53
C ALA A 399 -20.86 36.38 -6.29
N SER A 400 -21.74 37.16 -5.64
CA SER A 400 -21.47 37.76 -4.34
C SER A 400 -21.51 36.70 -3.24
N GLU A 401 -22.42 35.73 -3.30
CA GLU A 401 -22.50 34.62 -2.34
C GLU A 401 -21.31 33.67 -2.46
N ARG A 402 -20.83 33.42 -3.69
CA ARG A 402 -19.58 32.70 -3.96
C ARG A 402 -18.38 33.50 -3.51
N ARG A 403 -18.25 34.78 -3.92
CA ARG A 403 -17.19 35.65 -3.39
C ARG A 403 -17.22 35.72 -1.87
N ARG A 404 -18.37 35.63 -1.21
CA ARG A 404 -18.45 35.55 0.25
C ARG A 404 -17.91 34.22 0.78
N ARG A 405 -18.26 33.09 0.17
CA ARG A 405 -17.72 31.75 0.52
C ARG A 405 -16.23 31.62 0.22
N ASP A 406 -15.79 32.13 -0.92
CA ASP A 406 -14.41 32.15 -1.38
C ASP A 406 -13.61 33.19 -0.59
N GLU A 407 -14.17 34.34 -0.22
CA GLU A 407 -13.54 35.27 0.70
C GLU A 407 -13.56 34.73 2.13
N GLU A 408 -14.51 33.91 2.57
CA GLU A 408 -14.40 33.22 3.88
C GLU A 408 -13.26 32.18 3.83
N SER A 409 -13.14 31.42 2.74
CA SER A 409 -12.06 30.44 2.54
C SER A 409 -10.69 31.08 2.25
N ILE A 410 -10.64 32.22 1.56
CA ILE A 410 -9.46 33.03 1.24
C ILE A 410 -9.12 34.00 2.38
N ARG A 411 -10.07 34.54 3.17
CA ARG A 411 -9.74 35.32 4.39
C ARG A 411 -9.09 34.44 5.44
N LEU A 412 -9.40 33.14 5.47
CA LEU A 412 -8.65 32.13 6.22
C LEU A 412 -7.21 31.93 5.68
N GLY A 413 -6.98 32.11 4.37
CA GLY A 413 -5.65 32.00 3.72
C GLY A 413 -4.88 33.31 3.46
N GLY A 414 -5.51 34.49 3.59
CA GLY A 414 -5.11 35.71 2.85
C GLY A 414 -4.90 36.98 3.67
N ARG A 415 -5.08 37.01 4.99
CA ARG A 415 -4.63 38.15 5.83
C ARG A 415 -3.14 38.07 6.15
N LEU A 416 -2.30 38.13 5.11
CA LEU A 416 -0.88 38.49 5.16
C LEU A 416 -0.72 39.83 4.44
N GLY A 417 -0.95 40.94 5.16
CA GLY A 417 -0.85 42.29 4.59
C GLY A 417 -1.20 43.36 5.64
N GLY A 418 -0.18 44.07 6.12
CA GLY A 418 -0.16 44.91 7.32
C GLY A 418 -1.32 45.91 7.57
N ALA A 419 -1.72 45.97 8.84
CA ALA A 419 -1.93 47.21 9.62
C ALA A 419 -1.84 46.87 11.12
N PRO A 420 -1.25 47.73 11.97
CA PRO A 420 -1.00 47.40 13.37
C PRO A 420 -2.29 47.57 14.18
N ILE A 421 -2.72 46.52 14.87
CA ILE A 421 -3.73 46.63 15.92
C ILE A 421 -3.06 46.20 17.22
N ALA A 422 -3.17 47.08 18.22
CA ALA A 422 -2.52 46.98 19.52
C ALA A 422 -2.86 45.65 20.21
N VAL A 423 -1.84 44.83 20.44
CA VAL A 423 -1.91 43.65 21.28
C VAL A 423 -1.56 44.09 22.70
N GLU A 424 -2.56 44.14 23.56
CA GLU A 424 -2.31 44.14 24.99
C GLU A 424 -1.68 42.80 25.38
N ALA A 425 -0.54 42.88 26.05
CA ALA A 425 0.45 41.81 26.15
C ALA A 425 -0.05 40.59 26.94
N LEU A 426 -0.20 39.45 26.26
CA LEU A 426 -0.17 38.13 26.90
C LEU A 426 1.26 37.60 26.90
N LYS A 427 1.78 37.35 28.11
CA LYS A 427 3.13 36.83 28.39
C LYS A 427 3.44 35.59 27.56
N ARG A 428 4.38 35.71 26.63
CA ARG A 428 4.95 34.60 25.84
C ARG A 428 6.10 33.94 26.60
N SER A 429 6.13 32.60 26.67
CA SER A 429 7.35 31.84 26.97
C SER A 429 8.13 31.58 25.67
N ALA A 430 9.45 31.44 25.77
CA ALA A 430 10.37 31.39 24.64
C ALA A 430 10.38 30.06 23.84
N ASP A 431 9.63 29.05 24.25
CA ASP A 431 9.72 27.68 23.75
C ASP A 431 8.49 27.17 22.96
N ALA A 432 7.52 28.04 22.62
CA ALA A 432 6.34 27.61 21.86
C ALA A 432 6.68 27.29 20.38
N PRO A 433 6.23 26.15 19.84
CA PRO A 433 6.49 25.78 18.46
C PRO A 433 5.88 26.81 17.50
N ARG A 434 6.64 27.20 16.47
CA ARG A 434 6.25 28.28 15.54
C ARG A 434 5.43 27.74 14.38
N ALA A 435 4.46 28.53 13.94
CA ALA A 435 3.77 28.30 12.67
C ALA A 435 4.76 28.34 11.49
N LEU A 436 4.46 27.55 10.47
CA LEU A 436 5.18 27.46 9.21
C LEU A 436 5.02 28.73 8.36
N ALA A 437 5.97 28.94 7.46
CA ALA A 437 5.78 29.85 6.34
C ALA A 437 4.53 29.42 5.54
N GLY A 438 3.59 30.36 5.34
CA GLY A 438 2.27 30.09 4.74
C GLY A 438 1.12 29.89 5.74
N GLY A 439 1.33 30.14 7.05
CA GLY A 439 0.23 30.22 8.03
C GLY A 439 -0.29 28.87 8.55
N LEU A 440 0.45 27.78 8.34
CA LEU A 440 0.10 26.45 8.85
C LEU A 440 0.80 26.15 10.18
N THR A 441 0.22 25.30 11.03
CA THR A 441 0.92 24.70 12.18
C THR A 441 1.99 23.71 11.68
N PRO A 442 2.95 23.30 12.52
CA PRO A 442 3.99 22.35 12.11
C PRO A 442 3.47 21.01 11.56
N ILE A 443 2.25 20.61 11.94
CA ILE A 443 1.60 19.38 11.46
C ILE A 443 0.69 19.60 10.24
N GLY A 444 0.52 20.85 9.77
CA GLY A 444 -0.26 21.16 8.57
C GLY A 444 -1.67 21.73 8.78
N ALA A 445 -2.09 21.97 10.02
CA ALA A 445 -3.37 22.63 10.31
C ALA A 445 -3.31 24.14 10.02
N GLU A 446 -4.43 24.83 9.88
CA GLU A 446 -4.43 26.30 9.80
C GLU A 446 -4.11 26.94 11.16
N ALA A 447 -3.02 27.71 11.25
CA ALA A 447 -2.60 28.30 12.52
C ALA A 447 -3.47 29.50 12.95
N ALA A 448 -4.04 30.24 11.99
CA ALA A 448 -4.93 31.36 12.29
C ALA A 448 -6.27 30.87 12.88
N GLY A 449 -6.91 31.74 13.68
CA GLY A 449 -8.31 31.56 14.06
C GLY A 449 -9.25 31.80 12.89
N ASN A 450 -10.53 31.47 13.03
CA ASN A 450 -11.51 31.79 11.99
C ASN A 450 -11.95 33.25 12.03
N ALA A 451 -12.61 33.70 10.97
CA ALA A 451 -13.02 35.10 10.82
C ALA A 451 -13.98 35.56 11.93
N ASP A 452 -14.85 34.67 12.39
CA ASP A 452 -15.84 34.92 13.44
C ASP A 452 -15.25 34.91 14.86
N GLY A 453 -13.98 34.51 15.01
CA GLY A 453 -13.30 34.39 16.30
C GLY A 453 -13.79 33.23 17.17
N THR A 454 -14.71 32.40 16.67
CA THR A 454 -15.25 31.23 17.37
C THR A 454 -14.25 30.07 17.44
N ILE A 455 -13.33 30.01 16.47
CA ILE A 455 -12.14 29.14 16.50
C ILE A 455 -10.93 30.05 16.77
N PRO A 456 -10.24 29.92 17.92
CA PRO A 456 -9.11 30.76 18.24
C PRO A 456 -7.87 30.41 17.40
N PRO A 457 -6.89 31.33 17.29
CA PRO A 457 -5.58 31.00 16.72
C PRO A 457 -4.90 29.90 17.52
N TRP A 458 -4.10 29.08 16.84
CA TRP A 458 -3.30 28.04 17.46
C TRP A 458 -2.17 28.65 18.29
N THR A 459 -2.03 28.20 19.53
CA THR A 459 -1.03 28.69 20.49
C THR A 459 -0.04 27.62 20.95
N GLY A 460 -0.04 26.44 20.33
CA GLY A 460 0.85 25.33 20.71
C GLY A 460 0.14 24.12 21.35
N GLY A 461 -1.17 24.21 21.59
CA GLY A 461 -1.92 23.21 22.37
C GLY A 461 -1.73 23.35 23.87
N LEU A 462 -2.13 22.34 24.63
CA LEU A 462 -1.93 22.29 26.08
C LEU A 462 -0.44 22.12 26.40
N ALA A 463 0.08 23.02 27.22
CA ALA A 463 1.42 22.96 27.80
C ALA A 463 1.38 22.47 29.24
N ARG A 464 2.54 22.15 29.82
CA ARG A 464 2.66 21.66 31.21
C ARG A 464 2.01 22.59 32.24
N ASN A 465 2.02 23.89 32.00
CA ASN A 465 1.44 24.89 32.90
C ASN A 465 -0.09 24.93 32.86
N ASP A 466 -0.70 24.35 31.82
CA ASP A 466 -2.16 24.24 31.68
C ASP A 466 -2.72 22.98 32.35
N TRP A 467 -1.85 22.12 32.90
CA TRP A 467 -2.28 20.88 33.52
C TRP A 467 -2.99 21.14 34.86
N PRO A 468 -4.01 20.34 35.21
CA PRO A 468 -4.64 20.41 36.52
C PRO A 468 -3.63 20.33 37.66
N ALA A 469 -3.85 21.15 38.69
CA ALA A 469 -2.93 21.26 39.83
C ALA A 469 -2.74 19.88 40.50
N GLY A 470 -1.48 19.49 40.72
CA GLY A 470 -1.12 18.22 41.34
C GLY A 470 -1.16 16.99 40.40
N PHE A 471 -1.60 17.14 39.15
CA PHE A 471 -1.57 16.05 38.19
C PHE A 471 -0.15 15.60 37.86
N THR A 472 0.06 14.29 37.83
CA THR A 472 1.32 13.65 37.43
C THR A 472 1.09 12.72 36.25
N LYS A 473 2.07 12.64 35.33
CA LYS A 473 2.02 11.79 34.12
C LYS A 473 1.65 10.35 34.48
N GLY A 474 0.77 9.73 33.68
CA GLY A 474 0.29 8.36 33.90
C GLY A 474 -0.87 8.21 34.89
N GLN A 475 -1.31 9.29 35.54
CA GLN A 475 -2.59 9.31 36.25
C GLN A 475 -3.76 9.43 35.27
N ARG A 476 -4.97 9.13 35.74
CA ARG A 476 -6.20 9.40 34.99
C ARG A 476 -6.26 10.89 34.64
N LEU A 477 -6.44 11.19 33.35
CA LEU A 477 -6.54 12.58 32.87
C LEU A 477 -7.73 13.27 33.52
N GLN A 478 -7.49 14.49 33.98
CA GLN A 478 -8.51 15.36 34.55
C GLN A 478 -8.82 16.47 33.54
N ASP A 479 -10.03 17.03 33.59
CA ASP A 479 -10.42 18.14 32.72
C ASP A 479 -9.55 19.39 33.03
N PRO A 480 -8.72 19.88 32.08
CA PRO A 480 -7.95 21.11 32.26
C PRO A 480 -8.83 22.38 32.20
N PHE A 481 -10.10 22.25 31.83
CA PHE A 481 -11.05 23.35 31.73
C PHE A 481 -12.27 23.16 32.65
N PRO A 482 -12.10 22.93 33.97
CA PRO A 482 -13.20 22.59 34.85
C PRO A 482 -14.24 23.72 35.00
N GLN A 483 -13.84 24.96 34.72
CA GLN A 483 -14.70 26.14 34.80
C GLN A 483 -15.46 26.44 33.50
N ASP A 484 -15.12 25.77 32.39
CA ASP A 484 -15.83 25.96 31.13
C ASP A 484 -17.28 25.48 31.26
N ARG A 485 -18.21 26.30 30.77
CA ARG A 485 -19.65 26.02 30.70
C ARG A 485 -20.10 26.00 29.23
N PRO A 486 -21.17 25.25 28.89
CA PRO A 486 -21.74 25.33 27.56
C PRO A 486 -22.13 26.77 27.21
N LEU A 487 -21.78 27.22 26.01
CA LEU A 487 -22.25 28.49 25.43
C LEU A 487 -23.75 28.40 25.14
N PHE A 488 -24.18 27.23 24.64
CA PHE A 488 -25.56 26.86 24.39
C PHE A 488 -25.65 25.34 24.24
N THR A 489 -26.88 24.83 24.19
CA THR A 489 -27.14 23.41 23.91
C THR A 489 -28.02 23.30 22.67
N ILE A 490 -27.57 22.50 21.70
CA ILE A 490 -28.39 22.15 20.54
C ILE A 490 -29.34 21.03 20.96
N THR A 491 -30.61 21.17 20.63
CA THR A 491 -31.69 20.22 20.90
C THR A 491 -32.54 20.06 19.65
N ALA A 492 -33.44 19.07 19.61
CA ALA A 492 -34.38 18.91 18.51
C ALA A 492 -35.21 20.18 18.22
N ALA A 493 -35.46 21.01 19.25
CA ALA A 493 -36.23 22.26 19.10
C ALA A 493 -35.47 23.39 18.39
N ASN A 494 -34.13 23.39 18.39
CA ASN A 494 -33.33 24.47 17.80
C ASN A 494 -32.32 24.01 16.73
N VAL A 495 -32.21 22.70 16.47
CA VAL A 495 -31.25 22.10 15.52
C VAL A 495 -31.28 22.74 14.13
N ALA A 496 -32.45 23.19 13.67
CA ALA A 496 -32.61 23.85 12.37
C ALA A 496 -31.70 25.09 12.21
N ARG A 497 -31.38 25.79 13.31
CA ARG A 497 -30.50 26.98 13.30
C ARG A 497 -29.03 26.64 13.07
N TYR A 498 -28.63 25.40 13.34
CA TYR A 498 -27.24 24.97 13.33
C TYR A 498 -26.95 23.92 12.25
N ARG A 499 -27.91 23.64 11.36
CA ARG A 499 -27.85 22.55 10.38
C ARG A 499 -26.55 22.52 9.58
N ASP A 500 -26.06 23.69 9.16
CA ASP A 500 -24.88 23.79 8.29
C ASP A 500 -23.56 23.53 9.04
N ARG A 501 -23.58 23.57 10.38
CA ARG A 501 -22.47 23.25 11.30
C ARG A 501 -22.55 21.82 11.87
N LEU A 502 -23.49 21.00 11.39
CA LEU A 502 -23.70 19.62 11.83
C LEU A 502 -23.45 18.63 10.68
N SER A 503 -22.95 17.44 11.02
CA SER A 503 -22.90 16.31 10.09
C SER A 503 -24.32 15.77 9.83
N PRO A 504 -24.63 15.23 8.64
CA PRO A 504 -25.82 14.41 8.41
C PRO A 504 -26.07 13.35 9.49
N GLY A 505 -25.03 12.71 10.03
CA GLY A 505 -25.13 11.78 11.15
C GLY A 505 -25.69 12.39 12.43
N HIS A 506 -25.21 13.56 12.83
CA HIS A 506 -25.76 14.31 13.96
C HIS A 506 -27.20 14.76 13.70
N GLN A 507 -27.50 15.23 12.49
CA GLN A 507 -28.87 15.62 12.11
C GLN A 507 -29.84 14.42 12.22
N ALA A 508 -29.40 13.23 11.83
CA ALA A 508 -30.18 12.00 11.96
C ALA A 508 -30.42 11.62 13.43
N LEU A 509 -29.43 11.78 14.32
CA LEU A 509 -29.62 11.56 15.76
C LEU A 509 -30.65 12.51 16.36
N PHE A 510 -30.58 13.81 16.05
CA PHE A 510 -31.59 14.79 16.49
C PHE A 510 -32.99 14.49 15.96
N ALA A 511 -33.09 14.08 14.69
CA ALA A 511 -34.37 13.75 14.06
C ALA A 511 -35.01 12.50 14.68
N ARG A 512 -34.18 11.52 15.07
CA ARG A 512 -34.66 10.24 15.60
C ARG A 512 -34.93 10.27 17.10
N TYR A 513 -34.15 11.05 17.85
CA TYR A 513 -34.19 11.04 19.31
C TYR A 513 -34.37 12.47 19.86
N PRO A 514 -35.59 12.88 20.23
CA PRO A 514 -35.83 14.18 20.86
C PRO A 514 -35.05 14.42 22.16
N SER A 515 -34.62 13.34 22.83
CA SER A 515 -33.76 13.36 24.02
C SER A 515 -32.29 13.63 23.73
N TYR A 516 -31.85 13.51 22.47
CA TYR A 516 -30.48 13.81 22.09
C TYR A 516 -30.25 15.31 22.19
N SER A 517 -29.11 15.68 22.79
CA SER A 517 -28.70 17.06 22.95
C SER A 517 -27.20 17.17 22.73
N MET A 518 -26.73 18.36 22.38
CA MET A 518 -25.32 18.62 22.11
C MET A 518 -24.91 19.88 22.86
N PRO A 519 -24.30 19.77 24.06
CA PRO A 519 -23.76 20.92 24.77
C PRO A 519 -22.51 21.44 24.03
N VAL A 520 -22.60 22.68 23.53
CA VAL A 520 -21.55 23.32 22.75
C VAL A 520 -20.75 24.26 23.64
N TYR A 521 -19.43 24.12 23.61
CA TYR A 521 -18.48 24.89 24.39
C TYR A 521 -17.63 25.79 23.49
N ALA A 522 -16.95 26.75 24.12
CA ALA A 522 -15.92 27.52 23.43
C ALA A 522 -14.79 26.60 22.95
N THR A 523 -14.31 26.85 21.73
CA THR A 523 -13.26 26.04 21.13
C THR A 523 -11.93 26.20 21.88
N ARG A 524 -11.34 25.07 22.27
CA ARG A 524 -9.99 24.97 22.83
C ARG A 524 -9.17 24.05 21.92
N ARG A 525 -8.21 24.63 21.20
CA ARG A 525 -7.28 23.90 20.33
C ARG A 525 -6.19 23.23 21.17
N SER A 526 -6.57 22.21 21.93
CA SER A 526 -5.79 21.64 23.03
C SER A 526 -4.70 20.66 22.60
N VAL A 527 -4.76 20.16 21.37
CA VAL A 527 -3.83 19.10 20.91
C VAL A 527 -2.43 19.68 20.74
N SER A 528 -1.47 18.98 21.33
CA SER A 528 -0.04 19.25 21.23
C SER A 528 0.72 17.96 20.93
N TYR A 529 1.90 18.10 20.32
CA TYR A 529 2.81 16.99 20.00
C TYR A 529 4.24 17.29 20.48
N PRO A 530 5.07 16.27 20.73
CA PRO A 530 6.48 16.48 21.02
C PRO A 530 7.19 17.21 19.88
N GLN A 531 8.20 18.00 20.21
CA GLN A 531 8.96 18.79 19.26
C GLN A 531 9.53 17.96 18.08
N ALA A 532 9.99 16.74 18.35
CA ALA A 532 10.49 15.83 17.32
C ALA A 532 9.43 15.46 16.25
N ILE A 533 8.15 15.38 16.64
CA ILE A 533 7.04 15.14 15.71
C ILE A 533 6.80 16.35 14.82
N TYR A 534 6.86 17.55 15.38
CA TYR A 534 6.75 18.79 14.61
C TYR A 534 7.88 18.91 13.58
N GLU A 535 9.13 18.69 13.99
CA GLU A 535 10.28 18.76 13.09
C GLU A 535 10.24 17.70 11.99
N ALA A 536 9.91 16.45 12.34
CA ALA A 536 9.80 15.35 11.37
C ALA A 536 8.66 15.60 10.36
N SER A 537 7.52 16.13 10.82
CA SER A 537 6.41 16.49 9.93
C SER A 537 6.86 17.49 8.87
N GLN A 538 7.60 18.53 9.25
CA GLN A 538 8.13 19.50 8.31
C GLN A 538 9.13 18.88 7.33
N ALA A 539 10.01 18.00 7.82
CA ALA A 539 10.99 17.31 6.99
C ALA A 539 10.36 16.34 5.97
N ASN A 540 9.11 15.92 6.17
CA ASN A 540 8.38 15.09 5.22
C ASN A 540 7.85 15.87 4.01
N ILE A 541 7.74 17.21 4.07
CA ILE A 541 7.22 18.02 2.97
C ILE A 541 8.10 17.85 1.73
N GLY A 542 7.52 17.30 0.65
CA GLY A 542 8.23 17.00 -0.61
C GLY A 542 9.04 15.70 -0.61
N ARG A 543 9.20 15.04 0.55
CA ARG A 543 9.90 13.76 0.70
C ARG A 543 8.92 12.58 0.74
N ALA A 544 7.82 12.72 1.50
CA ALA A 544 6.80 11.69 1.60
C ALA A 544 6.00 11.61 0.30
N LYS A 545 5.70 10.38 -0.14
CA LYS A 545 4.88 10.11 -1.32
C LYS A 545 4.12 8.80 -1.18
N LEU A 546 3.07 8.66 -1.98
CA LEU A 546 2.26 7.45 -2.07
C LEU A 546 2.59 6.69 -3.36
N LEU A 547 2.84 5.39 -3.24
CA LEU A 547 3.04 4.46 -4.36
C LEU A 547 1.77 3.63 -4.57
N GLY A 548 0.72 4.22 -5.14
CA GLY A 548 -0.62 3.65 -5.08
C GLY A 548 -1.36 4.15 -3.85
N SER A 549 -2.57 3.65 -3.59
CA SER A 549 -3.39 4.17 -2.49
C SER A 549 -2.87 3.75 -1.11
N ASP A 550 -2.21 2.59 -1.03
CA ASP A 550 -1.89 1.91 0.23
C ASP A 550 -0.40 1.60 0.41
N ALA A 551 0.45 2.49 -0.12
CA ALA A 551 1.89 2.39 0.10
C ALA A 551 2.54 3.75 0.37
N LEU A 552 2.95 3.96 1.62
CA LEU A 552 3.70 5.13 2.05
C LEU A 552 5.20 4.93 1.82
N SER A 553 5.83 5.89 1.15
CA SER A 553 7.26 5.89 0.89
C SER A 553 7.88 7.24 1.23
N GLY A 554 9.16 7.23 1.58
CA GLY A 554 9.95 8.43 1.85
C GLY A 554 9.67 9.10 3.20
N ALA A 555 8.48 8.98 3.79
CA ALA A 555 8.16 9.57 5.08
C ALA A 555 9.00 8.97 6.22
N ARG A 556 9.40 9.80 7.19
CA ARG A 556 10.11 9.34 8.40
C ARG A 556 9.62 10.10 9.62
N LEU A 557 8.91 9.41 10.52
CA LEU A 557 8.31 9.98 11.74
C LEU A 557 7.37 11.18 11.45
N GLY A 558 6.54 11.55 12.42
CA GLY A 558 5.65 12.70 12.28
C GLY A 558 4.53 12.51 11.26
N VAL A 559 3.94 13.61 10.81
CA VAL A 559 2.86 13.61 9.81
C VAL A 559 3.46 13.51 8.41
N PRO A 560 3.11 12.50 7.59
CA PRO A 560 3.66 12.35 6.25
C PRO A 560 3.29 13.48 5.29
N PHE A 561 2.03 13.93 5.32
CA PHE A 561 1.52 14.93 4.38
C PHE A 561 0.94 16.16 5.10
N PRO A 562 1.78 17.07 5.65
CA PRO A 562 1.29 18.32 6.24
C PRO A 562 0.61 19.26 5.24
N LYS A 563 0.82 19.06 3.93
CA LYS A 563 0.17 19.80 2.84
C LYS A 563 -0.57 18.84 1.91
N PRO A 564 -1.61 18.15 2.41
CA PRO A 564 -2.22 17.05 1.68
C PRO A 564 -2.89 17.56 0.40
N GLN A 565 -2.83 16.75 -0.65
CA GLN A 565 -3.34 17.04 -1.99
C GLN A 565 -4.50 16.11 -2.39
N SER A 566 -4.72 15.02 -1.66
CA SER A 566 -5.76 14.03 -1.90
C SER A 566 -6.40 13.56 -0.59
N GLY A 567 -7.56 12.91 -0.68
CA GLY A 567 -8.23 12.33 0.49
C GLY A 567 -7.40 11.20 1.09
N VAL A 568 -6.73 10.43 0.25
CA VAL A 568 -5.87 9.31 0.66
C VAL A 568 -4.68 9.79 1.50
N GLU A 569 -4.05 10.92 1.15
CA GLU A 569 -2.97 11.52 1.94
C GLU A 569 -3.43 11.91 3.36
N ILE A 570 -4.65 12.44 3.50
CA ILE A 570 -5.23 12.78 4.81
C ILE A 570 -5.50 11.52 5.63
N MET A 571 -6.02 10.47 5.00
CA MET A 571 -6.23 9.18 5.68
C MET A 571 -4.90 8.53 6.09
N TRP A 572 -3.82 8.74 5.33
CA TRP A 572 -2.48 8.34 5.73
C TRP A 572 -1.96 9.11 6.94
N ASN A 573 -2.21 10.43 7.02
CA ASN A 573 -1.90 11.21 8.22
C ASN A 573 -2.64 10.62 9.44
N HIS A 574 -3.91 10.24 9.29
CA HIS A 574 -4.65 9.56 10.35
C HIS A 574 -3.98 8.25 10.78
N ARG A 575 -3.65 7.35 9.83
CA ARG A 575 -3.07 6.03 10.12
C ARG A 575 -1.71 6.13 10.84
N THR A 576 -0.94 7.18 10.56
CA THR A 576 0.45 7.35 11.01
C THR A 576 0.64 8.35 12.14
N ARG A 577 -0.42 9.05 12.57
CA ARG A 577 -0.38 10.06 13.64
C ARG A 577 0.29 9.53 14.91
N PHE A 578 1.00 10.43 15.59
CA PHE A 578 1.70 10.11 16.83
C PHE A 578 0.72 9.73 17.95
N ARG A 579 0.97 8.60 18.60
CA ARG A 579 0.14 8.02 19.68
C ARG A 579 1.00 7.50 20.85
N GLY A 580 2.22 8.01 20.99
CA GLY A 580 3.25 7.46 21.89
C GLY A 580 4.18 6.46 21.21
N ASN A 581 5.22 6.02 21.94
CA ASN A 581 6.19 5.02 21.45
C ASN A 581 5.66 3.59 21.59
N SER A 582 5.01 3.32 22.71
CA SER A 582 4.31 2.07 23.01
C SER A 582 3.17 2.33 23.99
N VAL A 583 2.17 1.46 23.98
CA VAL A 583 1.05 1.53 24.93
C VAL A 583 0.59 0.13 25.33
N GLU A 584 0.28 -0.04 26.60
CA GLU A 584 -0.53 -1.14 27.12
C GLU A 584 -1.77 -0.55 27.78
N VAL A 585 -2.94 -0.97 27.33
CA VAL A 585 -4.23 -0.45 27.82
C VAL A 585 -5.25 -1.57 27.90
N GLN A 586 -6.10 -1.52 28.92
CA GLN A 586 -7.32 -2.31 28.99
C GLN A 586 -8.50 -1.36 29.03
N THR A 587 -9.48 -1.61 28.16
CA THR A 587 -10.71 -0.81 28.08
C THR A 587 -11.93 -1.72 28.11
N THR A 588 -13.08 -1.11 28.35
CA THR A 588 -14.37 -1.77 28.24
C THR A 588 -15.04 -1.44 26.91
N GLN A 589 -15.70 -2.42 26.34
CA GLN A 589 -16.62 -2.27 25.22
C GLN A 589 -18.02 -2.63 25.67
N ALA A 590 -19.02 -2.00 25.07
CA ALA A 590 -20.41 -2.25 25.38
C ALA A 590 -21.30 -2.23 24.14
N VAL A 591 -22.13 -3.26 23.99
CA VAL A 591 -23.29 -3.22 23.11
C VAL A 591 -24.48 -2.74 23.92
N VAL A 592 -25.10 -1.64 23.50
CA VAL A 592 -26.24 -1.04 24.18
C VAL A 592 -27.50 -1.25 23.35
N PRO A 593 -28.41 -2.16 23.76
CA PRO A 593 -29.66 -2.37 23.06
C PRO A 593 -30.66 -1.23 23.33
N PRO A 594 -31.69 -1.06 22.48
CA PRO A 594 -32.78 -0.10 22.75
C PRO A 594 -33.62 -0.49 23.99
N ARG A 595 -33.59 -1.77 24.39
CA ARG A 595 -34.25 -2.32 25.58
C ARG A 595 -33.36 -3.38 26.23
N GLY A 596 -33.33 -3.40 27.57
CA GLY A 596 -32.47 -4.30 28.34
C GLY A 596 -31.17 -3.62 28.79
N SER A 597 -30.27 -4.39 29.38
CA SER A 597 -29.01 -3.89 29.93
C SER A 597 -27.88 -3.93 28.89
N PRO A 598 -26.90 -3.02 28.96
CA PRO A 598 -25.67 -3.13 28.16
C PRO A 598 -24.96 -4.45 28.38
N GLN A 599 -24.38 -5.01 27.32
CA GLN A 599 -23.49 -6.17 27.38
C GLN A 599 -22.05 -5.72 27.31
N TYR A 600 -21.23 -6.13 28.28
CA TYR A 600 -19.84 -5.67 28.41
C TYR A 600 -18.83 -6.73 27.96
N LEU A 601 -17.73 -6.27 27.39
CA LEU A 601 -16.55 -7.09 27.09
C LEU A 601 -15.28 -6.29 27.38
N LYS A 602 -14.30 -6.89 28.06
CA LYS A 602 -12.98 -6.27 28.23
C LYS A 602 -12.14 -6.51 26.98
N GLN A 603 -11.43 -5.48 26.55
CA GLN A 603 -10.39 -5.57 25.53
C GLN A 603 -9.08 -5.09 26.13
N THR A 604 -8.01 -5.85 25.93
CA THR A 604 -6.66 -5.40 26.26
C THR A 604 -5.82 -5.32 25.00
N GLU A 605 -5.03 -4.26 24.90
CA GLU A 605 -4.22 -3.92 23.74
C GLU A 605 -2.78 -3.66 24.18
N ARG A 606 -1.83 -4.19 23.42
CA ARG A 606 -0.42 -3.83 23.46
C ARG A 606 -0.01 -3.38 22.07
N VAL A 607 0.44 -2.14 21.96
CA VAL A 607 0.87 -1.55 20.69
C VAL A 607 2.33 -1.14 20.82
N TYR A 608 3.17 -1.62 19.91
CA TYR A 608 4.53 -1.11 19.74
C TYR A 608 4.59 -0.36 18.41
N PHE A 609 4.64 0.97 18.49
CA PHE A 609 4.73 1.81 17.30
C PHE A 609 6.17 1.77 16.78
N ARG A 610 6.31 1.71 15.46
CA ARG A 610 7.62 1.70 14.78
C ARG A 610 7.82 2.99 14.01
N TYR A 611 6.84 3.38 13.19
CA TYR A 611 6.89 4.65 12.47
C TYR A 611 6.76 5.86 13.41
N GLY A 612 5.76 5.83 14.29
CA GLY A 612 5.46 6.91 15.23
C GLY A 612 6.34 6.94 16.48
N ASN A 613 7.43 6.19 16.52
CA ASN A 613 8.27 6.06 17.72
C ASN A 613 9.40 7.09 17.69
N ILE A 614 9.44 7.97 18.69
CA ILE A 614 10.45 9.03 18.77
C ILE A 614 11.78 8.48 19.29
N ALA A 615 11.75 7.44 20.12
CA ALA A 615 12.94 6.84 20.69
C ALA A 615 13.67 5.91 19.69
N ASP A 616 12.92 5.22 18.84
CA ASP A 616 13.44 4.28 17.83
C ASP A 616 12.60 4.33 16.53
N PRO A 617 12.67 5.42 15.76
CA PRO A 617 11.90 5.57 14.52
C PRO A 617 12.43 4.65 13.42
N VAL A 618 11.58 3.77 12.92
CA VAL A 618 11.93 2.84 11.82
C VAL A 618 12.18 3.58 10.50
N ASP A 619 13.09 3.07 9.69
CA ASP A 619 13.17 3.40 8.27
C ASP A 619 12.28 2.44 7.47
N LEU A 620 11.16 2.95 6.96
CA LEU A 620 10.19 2.16 6.21
C LEU A 620 10.75 1.55 4.92
N SER A 621 11.86 2.08 4.39
CA SER A 621 12.54 1.48 3.22
C SER A 621 13.37 0.25 3.57
N GLN A 622 13.72 0.08 4.84
CA GLN A 622 14.47 -1.07 5.35
C GLN A 622 13.54 -2.07 6.03
N GLN A 623 12.49 -1.59 6.68
CA GLN A 623 11.53 -2.43 7.39
C GLN A 623 10.12 -1.86 7.28
N ASN A 624 9.31 -2.53 6.47
CA ASN A 624 7.95 -2.14 6.08
C ASN A 624 6.90 -2.34 7.20
N ILE A 625 7.15 -1.83 8.42
CA ILE A 625 6.26 -1.99 9.57
C ILE A 625 5.92 -0.63 10.18
N LEU A 626 4.63 -0.30 10.25
CA LEU A 626 4.13 0.88 10.96
C LEU A 626 4.04 0.64 12.46
N LEU A 627 3.49 -0.51 12.85
CA LEU A 627 3.30 -0.92 14.24
C LEU A 627 3.11 -2.42 14.38
N TYR A 628 3.38 -2.92 15.58
CA TYR A 628 2.94 -4.23 16.05
C TYR A 628 1.77 -4.04 17.00
N TYR A 629 0.69 -4.79 16.78
CA TYR A 629 -0.53 -4.72 17.57
C TYR A 629 -0.91 -6.10 18.09
N LEU A 630 -1.08 -6.22 19.40
CA LEU A 630 -1.56 -7.42 20.06
C LEU A 630 -2.82 -7.06 20.86
N THR A 631 -3.93 -7.71 20.57
CA THR A 631 -5.20 -7.49 21.27
C THR A 631 -5.79 -8.81 21.74
N TRP A 632 -6.46 -8.79 22.88
CA TRP A 632 -7.27 -9.92 23.33
C TRP A 632 -8.50 -9.45 24.12
N PHE A 633 -9.47 -10.35 24.22
CA PHE A 633 -10.77 -10.11 24.81
C PHE A 633 -11.09 -11.13 25.89
N GLY A 634 -11.88 -10.73 26.88
CA GLY A 634 -12.36 -11.60 27.95
C GLY A 634 -13.53 -10.96 28.71
N ALA A 635 -14.29 -11.75 29.47
CA ALA A 635 -15.35 -11.21 30.33
C ALA A 635 -14.74 -10.48 31.53
N THR A 636 -13.58 -10.95 32.02
CA THR A 636 -12.81 -10.30 33.09
C THR A 636 -11.44 -9.80 32.63
N ARG A 637 -10.77 -9.04 33.51
CA ARG A 637 -9.45 -8.42 33.27
C ARG A 637 -8.35 -9.41 32.88
N ASN A 638 -8.43 -10.66 33.35
CA ASN A 638 -7.38 -11.66 33.21
C ASN A 638 -7.70 -12.76 32.17
N GLU A 639 -8.88 -12.71 31.58
CA GLU A 639 -9.31 -13.72 30.61
C GLU A 639 -8.80 -13.41 29.20
N VAL A 640 -8.56 -14.48 28.44
CA VAL A 640 -8.07 -14.45 27.06
C VAL A 640 -8.93 -15.43 26.26
N ASP A 641 -10.12 -15.01 25.89
CA ASP A 641 -11.06 -15.81 25.11
C ASP A 641 -10.65 -15.83 23.64
N PHE A 642 -10.28 -14.66 23.11
CA PHE A 642 -9.80 -14.50 21.74
C PHE A 642 -8.61 -13.55 21.74
N LEU A 643 -7.58 -13.88 20.97
CA LEU A 643 -6.41 -13.04 20.80
C LEU A 643 -6.08 -12.87 19.32
N ALA A 644 -5.67 -11.67 18.93
CA ALA A 644 -5.14 -11.34 17.61
C ALA A 644 -3.81 -10.61 17.72
N LEU A 645 -2.84 -11.03 16.91
CA LEU A 645 -1.57 -10.38 16.67
C LEU A 645 -1.59 -9.84 15.23
N VAL A 646 -1.25 -8.57 15.06
CA VAL A 646 -1.21 -7.88 13.77
C VAL A 646 0.15 -7.23 13.60
N HIS A 647 0.77 -7.46 12.45
CA HIS A 647 1.93 -6.69 11.98
C HIS A 647 1.43 -5.78 10.86
N GLU A 648 1.35 -4.49 11.17
CA GLU A 648 0.81 -3.50 10.25
C GLU A 648 1.90 -2.98 9.33
N THR A 649 1.67 -3.04 8.02
CA THR A 649 2.66 -2.65 7.02
C THR A 649 2.41 -1.24 6.48
N ALA A 650 3.47 -0.56 6.03
CA ALA A 650 3.37 0.76 5.42
C ALA A 650 3.13 0.71 3.91
N ASN A 651 3.49 -0.41 3.28
CA ASN A 651 3.41 -0.68 1.87
C ASN A 651 2.81 -2.07 1.65
N SER A 652 1.49 -2.12 1.44
CA SER A 652 0.79 -3.39 1.21
C SER A 652 1.09 -4.01 -0.16
N LEU A 653 1.69 -3.25 -1.08
CA LEU A 653 2.19 -3.77 -2.34
C LEU A 653 3.47 -4.58 -2.15
N GLU A 654 4.29 -4.28 -1.15
CA GLU A 654 5.50 -5.05 -0.85
C GLU A 654 5.17 -6.23 0.05
N ASP A 655 4.66 -5.94 1.25
CA ASP A 655 4.21 -6.93 2.22
C ASP A 655 2.78 -6.65 2.64
N ALA A 656 1.90 -7.64 2.47
CA ALA A 656 0.55 -7.55 3.02
C ALA A 656 0.57 -7.53 4.55
N ARG A 657 -0.44 -6.90 5.17
CA ARG A 657 -0.67 -6.96 6.62
C ARG A 657 -0.71 -8.41 7.09
N ASP A 658 0.03 -8.72 8.14
CA ASP A 658 -0.04 -10.04 8.75
C ASP A 658 -0.94 -10.08 9.96
N ILE A 659 -1.78 -11.11 10.02
CA ILE A 659 -2.71 -11.34 11.12
C ILE A 659 -2.60 -12.78 11.56
N TRP A 660 -2.39 -12.97 12.86
CA TRP A 660 -2.49 -14.26 13.52
C TRP A 660 -3.53 -14.21 14.62
N VAL A 661 -4.29 -15.29 14.76
CA VAL A 661 -5.31 -15.40 15.79
C VAL A 661 -5.11 -16.65 16.63
N LEU A 662 -5.51 -16.55 17.89
CA LEU A 662 -5.64 -17.66 18.82
C LEU A 662 -7.11 -17.69 19.28
N PRO A 663 -7.95 -18.54 18.64
CA PRO A 663 -9.37 -18.63 18.96
C PRO A 663 -9.65 -19.28 20.32
N PRO A 664 -10.86 -19.09 20.87
CA PRO A 664 -11.26 -19.74 22.12
C PRO A 664 -11.11 -21.25 22.03
N LYS A 665 -10.59 -21.87 23.09
CA LYS A 665 -10.45 -23.33 23.25
C LYS A 665 -9.51 -24.02 22.25
N ILE A 666 -8.95 -23.30 21.29
CA ILE A 666 -7.96 -23.84 20.33
C ILE A 666 -6.59 -23.31 20.71
N ARG A 667 -5.76 -24.14 21.34
CA ARG A 667 -4.40 -23.78 21.81
C ARG A 667 -3.36 -23.65 20.68
N ARG A 668 -3.82 -23.42 19.45
CA ARG A 668 -2.99 -23.24 18.27
C ARG A 668 -3.26 -21.88 17.67
N MET A 669 -2.17 -21.16 17.43
CA MET A 669 -2.20 -19.88 16.72
C MET A 669 -2.17 -20.14 15.20
N PHE A 670 -2.99 -19.44 14.43
CA PHE A 670 -3.08 -19.57 12.98
C PHE A 670 -2.85 -18.21 12.34
N ARG A 671 -2.13 -18.18 11.21
CA ARG A 671 -2.12 -17.01 10.32
C ARG A 671 -3.40 -17.07 9.49
N ILE A 672 -4.09 -15.95 9.39
CA ILE A 672 -5.27 -15.81 8.54
C ILE A 672 -4.96 -14.81 7.42
N PRO A 673 -5.62 -14.93 6.25
CA PRO A 673 -5.57 -13.88 5.25
C PRO A 673 -5.94 -12.54 5.90
N PRO A 674 -5.47 -11.39 5.39
CA PRO A 674 -5.83 -10.09 5.94
C PRO A 674 -7.36 -9.98 6.06
N VAL A 675 -7.86 -10.12 7.28
CA VAL A 675 -9.27 -9.93 7.63
C VAL A 675 -9.47 -8.43 7.74
N GLY A 676 -9.52 -7.77 6.59
CA GLY A 676 -9.86 -6.35 6.50
C GLY A 676 -11.29 -6.22 6.00
N TYR A 677 -11.82 -5.01 6.00
CA TYR A 677 -13.14 -4.68 5.46
C TYR A 677 -14.28 -5.07 6.41
N ASP A 678 -15.39 -5.58 5.88
CA ASP A 678 -16.70 -5.68 6.52
C ASP A 678 -16.91 -6.96 7.35
N GLN A 679 -15.83 -7.52 7.87
CA GLN A 679 -15.91 -8.63 8.82
C GLN A 679 -16.27 -8.10 10.22
N PRO A 680 -17.25 -8.70 10.92
CA PRO A 680 -17.65 -8.25 12.26
C PRO A 680 -16.49 -8.22 13.25
N PHE A 681 -16.38 -7.11 13.99
CA PHE A 681 -15.40 -6.98 15.06
C PHE A 681 -15.86 -7.78 16.30
N PRO A 682 -14.95 -8.51 17.00
CA PRO A 682 -15.30 -9.28 18.19
C PRO A 682 -16.01 -8.44 19.26
N GLY A 683 -17.08 -8.97 19.85
CA GLY A 683 -17.83 -8.29 20.90
C GLY A 683 -18.79 -7.19 20.43
N ALA A 684 -18.75 -6.79 19.16
CA ALA A 684 -19.58 -5.70 18.64
C ALA A 684 -20.96 -6.15 18.12
N GLU A 685 -21.28 -7.45 18.16
CA GLU A 685 -22.54 -8.02 17.62
C GLU A 685 -22.89 -7.54 16.19
N GLY A 686 -21.89 -7.34 15.33
CA GLY A 686 -22.08 -6.86 13.96
C GLY A 686 -22.35 -5.36 13.82
N LEU A 687 -22.24 -4.57 14.90
CA LEU A 687 -22.38 -3.11 14.87
C LEU A 687 -21.16 -2.41 14.27
N MET A 688 -20.01 -3.06 14.33
CA MET A 688 -18.72 -2.56 13.91
C MET A 688 -17.97 -3.63 13.11
N PHE A 689 -17.26 -3.19 12.08
CA PHE A 689 -16.36 -4.03 11.28
C PHE A 689 -14.89 -3.80 11.66
N ILE A 690 -14.01 -4.73 11.28
CA ILE A 690 -12.58 -4.65 11.63
C ILE A 690 -11.92 -3.38 11.06
N ASP A 691 -12.31 -2.96 9.86
CA ASP A 691 -11.76 -1.75 9.23
C ASP A 691 -12.23 -0.43 9.88
N MET A 692 -13.17 -0.50 10.82
CA MET A 692 -13.67 0.63 11.61
C MET A 692 -12.87 0.82 12.92
N LEU A 693 -11.99 -0.11 13.28
CA LEU A 693 -11.16 0.06 14.49
C LEU A 693 -10.25 1.28 14.32
N ASP A 694 -10.21 2.10 15.38
CA ASP A 694 -9.60 3.44 15.36
C ASP A 694 -10.29 4.41 14.38
N MET A 695 -11.61 4.27 14.21
CA MET A 695 -12.47 5.01 13.27
C MET A 695 -12.27 4.64 11.79
N TYR A 696 -11.02 4.34 11.39
CA TYR A 696 -10.69 3.65 10.14
C TYR A 696 -9.27 3.07 10.17
N ASN A 697 -9.09 1.82 9.77
CA ASN A 697 -7.76 1.21 9.54
C ASN A 697 -7.66 0.36 8.27
N GLY A 698 -8.69 0.35 7.42
CA GLY A 698 -8.76 -0.51 6.25
C GLY A 698 -7.74 -0.14 5.17
N ALA A 699 -7.41 -1.11 4.31
CA ALA A 699 -6.69 -0.83 3.08
C ALA A 699 -7.53 0.10 2.18
N PHE A 700 -6.88 1.00 1.45
CA PHE A 700 -7.54 2.03 0.64
C PHE A 700 -8.08 1.52 -0.71
N ASP A 701 -8.10 0.20 -0.93
CA ASP A 701 -8.34 -0.44 -2.23
C ASP A 701 -9.82 -0.78 -2.53
N ARG A 702 -10.71 -0.66 -1.53
CA ARG A 702 -12.16 -0.89 -1.68
C ARG A 702 -12.94 0.31 -2.16
N TYR A 703 -12.39 1.50 -1.99
CA TYR A 703 -13.08 2.74 -2.27
C TYR A 703 -12.31 3.58 -3.29
N VAL A 704 -13.06 4.42 -3.99
CA VAL A 704 -12.54 5.61 -4.67
C VAL A 704 -12.68 6.76 -3.69
N TRP A 705 -11.56 7.41 -3.38
CA TRP A 705 -11.47 8.47 -2.40
C TRP A 705 -11.56 9.83 -3.09
N LYS A 706 -12.36 10.74 -2.54
CA LYS A 706 -12.52 12.09 -3.04
C LYS A 706 -12.36 13.07 -1.88
N LEU A 707 -11.39 13.97 -2.01
CA LEU A 707 -11.26 15.11 -1.10
C LEU A 707 -12.33 16.16 -1.45
N ILE A 708 -13.21 16.45 -0.50
CA ILE A 708 -14.23 17.51 -0.67
C ILE A 708 -13.67 18.87 -0.26
N GLY A 709 -12.84 18.90 0.78
CA GLY A 709 -12.24 20.14 1.31
C GLY A 709 -12.40 20.25 2.82
N LYS A 710 -12.32 21.47 3.36
CA LYS A 710 -12.54 21.73 4.79
C LYS A 710 -13.93 22.28 5.07
N ARG A 711 -14.45 22.00 6.27
CA ARG A 711 -15.66 22.60 6.85
C ARG A 711 -15.42 22.89 8.32
N GLU A 712 -16.11 23.89 8.88
CA GLU A 712 -16.17 24.05 10.34
C GLU A 712 -17.45 23.38 10.86
N LEU A 713 -17.28 22.40 11.75
CA LEU A 713 -18.37 21.60 12.32
C LEU A 713 -18.26 21.52 13.84
N TYR A 714 -19.41 21.36 14.49
CA TYR A 714 -19.42 20.94 15.90
C TYR A 714 -19.05 19.46 15.97
N ILE A 715 -17.90 19.18 16.57
CA ILE A 715 -17.38 17.82 16.74
C ILE A 715 -17.14 17.54 18.23
N PRO A 716 -17.24 16.28 18.67
CA PRO A 716 -16.90 15.94 20.04
C PRO A 716 -15.40 16.06 20.27
N TYR A 717 -15.01 16.94 21.18
CA TYR A 717 -13.63 17.37 21.40
C TYR A 717 -13.40 17.65 22.88
N ASN A 718 -12.16 17.49 23.36
CA ASN A 718 -11.81 17.67 24.78
C ASN A 718 -12.71 16.84 25.70
N GLY A 719 -12.94 15.56 25.34
CA GLY A 719 -13.86 14.63 26.01
C GLY A 719 -13.41 14.15 27.40
N PHE A 720 -12.80 15.01 28.22
CA PHE A 720 -12.25 14.62 29.53
C PHE A 720 -13.33 14.12 30.50
N ARG A 721 -14.48 14.82 30.60
CA ARG A 721 -15.55 14.55 31.58
C ARG A 721 -16.28 13.21 31.41
N ILE A 722 -16.15 12.58 30.24
CA ILE A 722 -16.71 11.24 29.97
C ILE A 722 -15.69 10.12 30.21
N SER A 723 -14.44 10.48 30.53
CA SER A 723 -13.30 9.57 30.66
C SER A 723 -12.53 9.73 31.98
N ASP A 724 -12.79 10.79 32.75
CA ASP A 724 -12.13 11.15 34.01
C ASP A 724 -12.61 10.36 35.24
N GLY A 725 -13.54 9.43 35.06
CA GLY A 725 -14.06 8.56 36.12
C GLY A 725 -15.08 9.23 37.05
N SER A 726 -15.53 10.45 36.74
CA SER A 726 -16.61 11.12 37.48
C SER A 726 -17.98 10.49 37.27
N ARG A 727 -18.13 9.65 36.23
CA ARG A 727 -19.37 8.94 35.90
C ARG A 727 -19.11 7.47 35.63
N THR A 728 -20.05 6.64 36.06
CA THR A 728 -20.07 5.20 35.81
C THR A 728 -20.55 4.89 34.39
N TYR A 729 -20.24 3.71 33.87
CA TYR A 729 -20.75 3.21 32.59
C TYR A 729 -22.27 3.08 32.60
N ALA A 730 -22.89 2.75 33.73
CA ALA A 730 -24.35 2.74 33.86
C ALA A 730 -24.98 4.15 33.72
N GLU A 731 -24.26 5.20 34.12
CA GLU A 731 -24.67 6.59 33.91
C GLU A 731 -24.44 7.06 32.48
N LEU A 732 -23.39 6.57 31.81
CA LEU A 732 -23.02 6.99 30.47
C LEU A 732 -23.77 6.24 29.36
N LEU A 733 -24.00 4.93 29.53
CA LEU A 733 -24.58 4.05 28.52
C LEU A 733 -26.11 4.00 28.65
N LYS A 734 -26.79 4.98 28.08
CA LYS A 734 -28.27 5.04 28.04
C LYS A 734 -28.83 4.35 26.79
N PRO A 735 -30.09 3.88 26.80
CA PRO A 735 -30.74 3.37 25.60
C PRO A 735 -30.75 4.40 24.46
N TYR A 736 -30.66 3.92 23.22
CA TYR A 736 -30.70 4.68 21.96
C TYR A 736 -29.49 5.58 21.67
N HIS A 737 -29.01 6.36 22.65
CA HIS A 737 -27.83 7.18 22.49
C HIS A 737 -27.02 7.31 23.78
N PHE A 738 -25.74 7.66 23.63
CA PHE A 738 -24.85 7.94 24.76
C PHE A 738 -25.32 9.15 25.56
N GLU A 739 -25.04 9.18 26.86
CA GLU A 739 -25.40 10.28 27.75
C GLU A 739 -24.71 11.59 27.35
N GLN A 740 -25.51 12.62 27.06
CA GLN A 740 -25.01 13.88 26.48
C GLN A 740 -24.67 14.96 27.51
N SER A 741 -25.12 14.86 28.76
CA SER A 741 -24.86 15.92 29.74
C SER A 741 -23.38 16.08 30.13
N ALA A 742 -22.55 15.06 29.90
CA ALA A 742 -21.10 15.11 30.13
C ALA A 742 -20.28 15.26 28.84
N THR A 743 -20.91 15.18 27.66
CA THR A 743 -20.19 15.37 26.41
C THR A 743 -19.79 16.83 26.23
N ARG A 744 -18.82 17.05 25.36
CA ARG A 744 -18.30 18.37 25.01
C ARG A 744 -18.14 18.44 23.52
N TYR A 745 -18.87 19.37 22.90
CA TYR A 745 -18.76 19.66 21.47
C TYR A 745 -18.18 21.05 21.28
N GLU A 746 -17.29 21.17 20.31
CA GLU A 746 -16.63 22.42 19.97
C GLU A 746 -16.63 22.61 18.46
N LEU A 747 -16.62 23.87 18.01
CA LEU A 747 -16.49 24.16 16.59
C LEU A 747 -15.02 24.01 16.19
N HIS A 748 -14.74 23.13 15.25
CA HIS A 748 -13.37 22.92 14.72
C HIS A 748 -13.40 22.81 13.20
N ARG A 749 -12.26 23.03 12.57
CA ARG A 749 -12.08 22.75 11.14
C ARG A 749 -11.79 21.27 10.95
N VAL A 750 -12.55 20.65 10.05
CA VAL A 750 -12.35 19.26 9.65
C VAL A 750 -12.19 19.14 8.15
N TRP A 751 -11.32 18.24 7.72
CA TRP A 751 -11.30 17.75 6.34
C TRP A 751 -12.45 16.78 6.11
N VAL A 752 -13.10 16.90 4.95
CA VAL A 752 -14.21 16.04 4.53
C VAL A 752 -13.77 15.22 3.34
N ILE A 753 -13.89 13.90 3.47
CA ILE A 753 -13.44 12.92 2.48
C ILE A 753 -14.57 11.94 2.19
N GLU A 754 -14.96 11.83 0.92
CA GLU A 754 -15.90 10.81 0.48
C GLU A 754 -15.15 9.58 -0.02
N ALA A 755 -15.63 8.40 0.35
CA ALA A 755 -15.12 7.11 -0.11
C ALA A 755 -16.31 6.33 -0.70
N THR A 756 -16.35 6.18 -2.02
CA THR A 756 -17.43 5.45 -2.71
C THR A 756 -16.93 4.09 -3.15
N GLU A 757 -17.72 3.03 -2.95
CA GLU A 757 -17.31 1.66 -3.27
C GLU A 757 -16.80 1.56 -4.72
N ARG A 758 -15.68 0.87 -4.87
CA ARG A 758 -15.06 0.59 -6.16
C ARG A 758 -15.74 -0.62 -6.82
N GLY A 759 -16.15 -0.47 -8.07
CA GLY A 759 -16.76 -1.55 -8.85
C GLY A 759 -15.90 -2.83 -8.86
N GLY A 760 -16.49 -3.95 -8.45
CA GLY A 760 -15.84 -5.27 -8.42
C GLY A 760 -15.27 -5.69 -7.05
N LYS A 761 -15.17 -4.78 -6.06
CA LYS A 761 -14.74 -5.10 -4.69
C LYS A 761 -15.80 -4.66 -3.67
N ARG A 762 -16.75 -5.56 -3.37
CA ARG A 762 -17.87 -5.25 -2.46
C ARG A 762 -17.46 -5.02 -1.00
N HIS A 763 -18.10 -4.06 -0.37
CA HIS A 763 -18.17 -3.80 1.05
C HIS A 763 -19.65 -3.66 1.45
N SER A 764 -19.94 -3.87 2.73
CA SER A 764 -21.28 -3.64 3.29
C SER A 764 -21.73 -2.17 3.26
N PHE A 765 -20.83 -1.22 3.00
CA PHE A 765 -21.13 0.21 2.89
C PHE A 765 -20.85 0.66 1.47
N GLY A 766 -21.86 1.20 0.78
CA GLY A 766 -21.73 1.68 -0.60
C GLY A 766 -20.99 3.01 -0.69
N LYS A 767 -21.14 3.86 0.33
CA LYS A 767 -20.42 5.12 0.47
C LYS A 767 -20.11 5.39 1.94
N ARG A 768 -18.97 6.03 2.19
CA ARG A 768 -18.58 6.53 3.51
C ARG A 768 -18.12 7.98 3.38
N THR A 769 -18.41 8.78 4.39
CA THR A 769 -17.92 10.16 4.50
C THR A 769 -17.15 10.30 5.80
N PHE A 770 -15.87 10.64 5.71
CA PHE A 770 -14.97 10.80 6.85
C PHE A 770 -14.75 12.28 7.15
N TYR A 771 -14.72 12.60 8.44
CA TYR A 771 -14.41 13.94 8.94
C TYR A 771 -13.16 13.85 9.81
N VAL A 772 -12.08 14.50 9.37
CA VAL A 772 -10.76 14.43 10.02
C VAL A 772 -10.41 15.78 10.61
N ASP A 773 -10.21 15.83 11.92
CA ASP A 773 -9.79 17.05 12.62
C ASP A 773 -8.38 17.49 12.16
N GLU A 774 -8.22 18.78 11.82
CA GLU A 774 -6.97 19.28 11.26
C GLU A 774 -5.83 19.33 12.30
N ASP A 775 -6.16 19.54 13.57
CA ASP A 775 -5.18 19.68 14.65
C ASP A 775 -4.67 18.34 15.19
N SER A 776 -5.43 17.27 15.00
CA SER A 776 -5.08 15.95 15.54
C SER A 776 -4.85 14.87 14.50
N TRP A 777 -5.30 15.10 13.27
CA TRP A 777 -5.44 14.08 12.21
C TRP A 777 -6.26 12.85 12.63
N ASN A 778 -7.05 12.94 13.71
CA ASN A 778 -8.00 11.89 14.07
C ASN A 778 -9.25 12.03 13.20
N ILE A 779 -9.73 10.91 12.67
CA ILE A 779 -11.10 10.82 12.18
C ILE A 779 -12.00 10.95 13.40
N VAL A 780 -12.87 11.95 13.41
CA VAL A 780 -13.77 12.24 14.53
C VAL A 780 -15.20 11.82 14.23
N LEU A 781 -15.60 11.81 12.96
CA LEU A 781 -16.93 11.36 12.54
C LEU A 781 -16.81 10.50 11.27
N VAL A 782 -17.68 9.48 11.15
CA VAL A 782 -17.85 8.73 9.90
C VAL A 782 -19.31 8.44 9.65
N GLU A 783 -19.78 8.81 8.47
CA GLU A 783 -21.10 8.47 7.95
C GLU A 783 -20.95 7.27 7.03
N ASN A 784 -21.76 6.23 7.22
CA ASN A 784 -21.73 5.04 6.37
C ASN A 784 -23.13 4.82 5.79
N GLU A 785 -23.20 4.88 4.47
CA GLU A 785 -24.40 4.71 3.68
C GLU A 785 -24.44 3.32 3.07
N ASP A 786 -25.64 2.76 2.95
CA ASP A 786 -25.85 1.52 2.20
C ASP A 786 -25.85 1.77 0.68
N HIS A 787 -25.99 0.69 -0.09
CA HIS A 787 -26.01 0.74 -1.55
C HIS A 787 -27.20 1.48 -2.16
N ALA A 788 -28.22 1.83 -1.35
CA ALA A 788 -29.34 2.67 -1.76
C ALA A 788 -29.11 4.16 -1.43
N GLY A 789 -27.93 4.53 -0.91
CA GLY A 789 -27.61 5.89 -0.49
C GLY A 789 -28.30 6.31 0.81
N GLN A 790 -28.79 5.37 1.61
CA GLN A 790 -29.41 5.66 2.90
C GLN A 790 -28.36 5.57 4.01
N LEU A 791 -28.31 6.59 4.87
CA LEU A 791 -27.44 6.58 6.04
C LEU A 791 -27.84 5.43 6.98
N TRP A 792 -26.88 4.55 7.29
CA TRP A 792 -27.10 3.38 8.12
C TRP A 792 -26.32 3.44 9.43
N ARG A 793 -24.99 3.55 9.35
CA ARG A 793 -24.12 3.61 10.53
C ARG A 793 -23.52 4.99 10.67
N PHE A 794 -23.53 5.51 11.89
CA PHE A 794 -22.83 6.74 12.23
C PHE A 794 -21.79 6.46 13.31
N GLN A 795 -20.53 6.78 13.03
CA GLN A 795 -19.43 6.69 13.99
C GLN A 795 -19.14 8.07 14.56
N GLU A 796 -19.02 8.15 15.88
CA GLU A 796 -18.68 9.36 16.62
C GLU A 796 -17.51 9.04 17.57
N GLY A 797 -16.34 9.60 17.27
CA GLY A 797 -15.13 9.44 18.07
C GLY A 797 -14.91 10.66 18.93
N HIS A 798 -15.06 10.51 20.25
CA HIS A 798 -14.84 11.62 21.17
C HIS A 798 -13.35 11.87 21.35
N LEU A 799 -12.85 12.97 20.78
CA LEU A 799 -11.41 13.24 20.81
C LEU A 799 -10.94 13.63 22.22
N LEU A 800 -9.92 12.91 22.68
CA LEU A 800 -9.25 13.14 23.96
C LEU A 800 -7.79 13.51 23.70
N PRO A 801 -7.39 14.77 23.98
CA PRO A 801 -5.99 15.17 24.00
C PRO A 801 -5.30 14.60 25.25
N PHE A 802 -4.41 13.63 25.05
CA PHE A 802 -3.54 13.07 26.10
C PHE A 802 -2.38 14.02 26.35
N TYR A 803 -2.66 15.12 27.07
CA TYR A 803 -1.71 16.21 27.29
C TYR A 803 -0.43 15.77 28.03
N ASP A 804 -0.47 14.63 28.75
CA ASP A 804 0.66 14.11 29.51
C ASP A 804 1.71 13.35 28.68
N ILE A 805 1.32 12.91 27.49
CA ILE A 805 2.20 12.33 26.47
C ILE A 805 2.26 13.16 25.19
N GLN A 806 1.52 14.27 25.10
CA GLN A 806 1.40 15.13 23.92
C GLN A 806 0.94 14.32 22.69
N ALA A 807 -0.21 13.68 22.80
CA ALA A 807 -0.86 12.99 21.69
C ALA A 807 -2.38 13.18 21.76
N ALA A 808 -3.10 12.72 20.74
CA ALA A 808 -4.55 12.76 20.72
C ALA A 808 -5.13 11.48 20.11
N ASN A 809 -6.18 10.96 20.75
CA ASN A 809 -6.89 9.79 20.25
C ASN A 809 -8.37 9.83 20.65
N THR A 810 -9.21 9.06 19.96
CA THR A 810 -10.65 8.98 20.28
C THR A 810 -10.91 8.00 21.43
N ALA A 811 -11.56 8.49 22.48
CA ALA A 811 -11.96 7.72 23.66
C ALA A 811 -13.15 8.41 24.39
N PRO A 812 -14.36 7.81 24.38
CA PRO A 812 -14.75 6.59 23.69
C PRO A 812 -14.97 6.78 22.18
N MET A 813 -15.16 5.67 21.47
CA MET A 813 -15.70 5.64 20.10
C MET A 813 -17.09 5.02 20.13
N LEU A 814 -18.05 5.66 19.47
CA LEU A 814 -19.45 5.26 19.41
C LEU A 814 -19.83 4.89 17.98
N VAL A 815 -20.58 3.82 17.80
CA VAL A 815 -21.12 3.40 16.50
C VAL A 815 -22.62 3.17 16.64
N TYR A 816 -23.40 4.10 16.09
CA TYR A 816 -24.87 4.06 16.13
C TYR A 816 -25.43 3.24 14.96
N ASP A 817 -26.37 2.34 15.25
CA ASP A 817 -27.26 1.75 14.25
C ASP A 817 -28.50 2.62 14.09
N LEU A 818 -28.58 3.38 13.01
CA LEU A 818 -29.74 4.23 12.76
C LEU A 818 -30.97 3.44 12.30
N LYS A 819 -30.82 2.16 11.92
CA LYS A 819 -31.95 1.28 11.58
C LYS A 819 -32.52 0.64 12.84
N ASP A 820 -31.67 0.00 13.64
CA ASP A 820 -32.09 -0.83 14.79
C ASP A 820 -32.18 -0.05 16.12
N GLY A 821 -31.57 1.13 16.21
CA GLY A 821 -31.59 1.97 17.41
C GLY A 821 -30.75 1.47 18.58
N ARG A 822 -29.89 0.47 18.36
CA ARG A 822 -28.80 0.07 19.25
C ARG A 822 -27.50 0.80 18.88
N TYR A 823 -26.54 0.86 19.79
CA TYR A 823 -25.19 1.35 19.48
C TYR A 823 -24.11 0.56 20.20
N PHE A 824 -22.90 0.67 19.68
CA PHE A 824 -21.70 0.08 20.24
C PHE A 824 -20.81 1.18 20.78
N ALA A 825 -20.33 1.03 22.01
CA ALA A 825 -19.33 1.90 22.63
C ALA A 825 -18.05 1.10 22.82
N SER A 826 -16.92 1.63 22.36
CA SER A 826 -15.60 1.04 22.55
C SER A 826 -14.62 2.06 23.12
N ARG A 827 -13.49 1.57 23.63
CA ARG A 827 -12.51 2.39 24.36
C ARG A 827 -13.14 3.18 25.51
N LEU A 828 -14.13 2.59 26.19
CA LEU A 828 -14.60 3.15 27.45
C LEU A 828 -13.47 3.01 28.47
N SER A 829 -13.16 4.12 29.14
CA SER A 829 -12.05 4.18 30.09
C SER A 829 -12.41 4.75 31.45
N ALA A 830 -13.63 5.29 31.65
CA ALA A 830 -14.01 5.97 32.89
C ALA A 830 -13.83 5.09 34.15
N GLU A 831 -14.09 3.78 34.06
CA GLU A 831 -13.93 2.82 35.16
C GLU A 831 -12.71 1.89 35.01
N ASP A 832 -11.94 2.05 33.93
CA ASP A 832 -10.75 1.23 33.65
C ASP A 832 -9.45 1.95 34.01
N ASP A 833 -8.39 1.20 34.33
CA ASP A 833 -7.08 1.78 34.66
C ASP A 833 -6.57 2.68 33.52
N PRO A 834 -5.89 3.80 33.84
CA PRO A 834 -5.27 4.66 32.84
C PRO A 834 -4.32 3.88 31.91
N PRO A 835 -4.25 4.25 30.61
CA PRO A 835 -3.30 3.64 29.68
C PRO A 835 -1.86 3.81 30.17
N ARG A 836 -1.05 2.76 30.03
CA ARG A 836 0.38 2.82 30.34
C ARG A 836 1.17 3.05 29.06
N TYR A 837 1.76 4.23 28.94
CA TYR A 837 2.65 4.57 27.82
C TYR A 837 4.10 4.28 28.14
N ASP A 838 4.93 4.23 27.10
CA ASP A 838 6.39 4.03 27.19
C ASP A 838 6.77 2.72 27.91
N VAL A 839 5.89 1.72 27.85
CA VAL A 839 6.16 0.37 28.34
C VAL A 839 7.29 -0.24 27.50
N PRO A 840 8.37 -0.77 28.11
CA PRO A 840 9.43 -1.43 27.36
C PRO A 840 8.88 -2.59 26.54
N MET A 841 9.01 -2.49 25.22
CA MET A 841 8.56 -3.50 24.26
C MET A 841 9.65 -3.69 23.20
N ARG A 842 9.79 -4.92 22.71
CA ARG A 842 10.72 -5.26 21.62
C ARG A 842 9.99 -6.05 20.55
N GLU A 843 10.47 -5.99 19.30
CA GLU A 843 9.88 -6.74 18.19
C GLU A 843 9.73 -8.23 18.48
N GLY A 844 10.71 -8.83 19.18
CA GLY A 844 10.69 -10.23 19.59
C GLY A 844 9.47 -10.62 20.43
N ASP A 845 8.88 -9.68 21.17
CA ASP A 845 7.67 -9.90 21.98
C ASP A 845 6.41 -10.10 21.11
N PHE A 846 6.47 -9.65 19.86
CA PHE A 846 5.38 -9.69 18.88
C PHE A 846 5.60 -10.76 17.80
N LEU A 847 6.56 -11.66 17.99
CA LEU A 847 6.70 -12.83 17.11
C LEU A 847 5.58 -13.85 17.42
N PRO A 848 4.97 -14.50 16.41
CA PRO A 848 3.92 -15.49 16.62
C PRO A 848 4.33 -16.61 17.60
N ALA A 849 5.59 -17.05 17.56
CA ALA A 849 6.12 -18.05 18.48
C ALA A 849 6.16 -17.56 19.94
N ALA A 850 6.56 -16.30 20.16
CA ALA A 850 6.62 -15.70 21.49
C ALA A 850 5.22 -15.48 22.07
N VAL A 851 4.31 -14.95 21.26
CA VAL A 851 2.90 -14.76 21.64
C VAL A 851 2.24 -16.10 21.97
N LYS A 852 2.41 -17.12 21.12
CA LYS A 852 1.90 -18.47 21.41
C LYS A 852 2.47 -19.04 22.72
N ALA A 853 3.77 -18.89 22.97
CA ALA A 853 4.40 -19.40 24.19
C ALA A 853 3.85 -18.75 25.47
N LYS A 854 3.47 -17.47 25.38
CA LYS A 854 2.93 -16.69 26.51
C LYS A 854 1.43 -16.92 26.72
N TYR A 855 0.63 -16.90 25.66
CA TYR A 855 -0.84 -16.88 25.74
C TYR A 855 -1.53 -18.19 25.32
N GLY A 856 -0.81 -19.14 24.73
CA GLY A 856 -1.38 -20.41 24.26
C GLY A 856 -1.43 -21.53 25.31
N LYS A 857 -1.22 -21.22 26.58
CA LYS A 857 -1.11 -22.21 27.67
C LYS A 857 -2.46 -22.69 28.15
#